data_AF-A0A9P7DMN9-F1
#
_entry.id   AF-A0A9P7DMN9-F1
#
_cell.length_a   1.000
_cell.length_b   1.000
_cell.length_c   1.000
_cell.angle_alpha   90.00
_cell.angle_beta   90.00
_cell.angle_gamma   90.00
#
_symmetry.space_group_name_H-M   'P 1'
#
loop_
_entity.id
_entity.type
_entity.pdbx_description
1 polymer ?
#
loop_
_entity_poly.entity_id
_entity_poly.type
_entity_poly.pdbx_seq_one_letter_code
_entity_poly.pdbx_strand_id
1 'polypeptide(L)'
;MPDLRGFALLLCWLEVCHLGGQYSAQFWLIYSNPASDVPTISHDVDIPSVISAEQKDRLLKLPPHYTYFIPLSSLPVSVLVNSTPTLPDFDPALTKLNTCKFFSSVKCNTSDFASSFFQHSIPPLHLSSRLLDTFNQAVHDGAKSVCDPHFPGNLPCWVLTYWYDVGHAVASKQTWSLACNWLARCGLGSPDIELAAAIDEISCTLQTLGWDTALRGPGAFLQTLDLAEFLDSTPMKGRFVDAMVNEISHRIQSNTHLCKTTVVEELMGFTRIRELGDLLCDGKLMSVIFPININDVHWTVFLVDAKNREICYGDSLGWTWPRDDVDLIQKWLHEHGFTSFSKGVELPHGHQEDAYLCAIAMINIIHHQLFDTPLFMDDKKDLLHMQELIFLLHGHFSKDDEDNDVYMSDYSPSSPCLSHTTSYSHSPSLTPSLPPLQSQATALKSLKSCPKITLNYRVSPSEPKTGLLKHFGIVSHEDYLADIHQCDLKHKDKQHDIKFSRALKDAEHKHQKRINDRDRQHAHRARAKELKQSASENNTQVHSKSDPDTSALQSKFLVNIDQTNIVYQPAGGSTYKLIGSKQVAIVGQEEKCVCTLLTGISAGGDLLPFHIVYDGKSKWSLPSSNAPSYDEALDMNFQFVFSNTDTYWATFQTMCTYVIGILVSFWMEKKQQRGVSLDQPCILQLDCWVVHCSIAFRTWLDANYNWIHCHFVPAGTTGVAQPCDVGIQHPLKLAIKELQHSDIVSETVSQLAAGKIPGDI
;
A
#
# COMPACT_ATOMS: atom_id res chain seq x y z
N MET A 1 11.60 0.68 -36.12
CA MET A 1 10.43 0.88 -35.24
C MET A 1 9.22 1.07 -36.13
N PRO A 2 8.15 0.28 -35.97
CA PRO A 2 6.90 0.59 -36.66
C PRO A 2 6.35 1.91 -36.09
N ASP A 3 5.97 2.82 -36.99
CA ASP A 3 5.38 4.12 -36.67
C ASP A 3 4.19 3.97 -35.71
N LEU A 4 4.37 4.38 -34.46
CA LEU A 4 3.30 4.64 -33.52
C LEU A 4 2.49 5.82 -34.04
N ARG A 5 1.34 5.52 -34.67
CA ARG A 5 0.44 6.49 -35.29
C ARG A 5 -0.22 7.34 -34.21
N GLY A 6 0.01 8.65 -34.22
CA GLY A 6 -0.57 9.64 -33.30
C GLY A 6 -2.10 9.76 -33.41
N PHE A 7 -2.70 9.18 -34.46
CA PHE A 7 -4.16 9.17 -34.70
C PHE A 7 -4.95 8.50 -33.57
N ALA A 8 -4.40 7.45 -32.94
CA ALA A 8 -5.07 6.72 -31.87
C ALA A 8 -5.23 7.55 -30.59
N LEU A 9 -4.16 8.26 -30.17
CA LEU A 9 -4.17 9.10 -28.96
C LEU A 9 -5.06 10.35 -29.13
N LEU A 10 -5.15 10.87 -30.36
CA LEU A 10 -5.95 12.03 -30.73
C LEU A 10 -7.47 11.77 -30.63
N LEU A 11 -7.94 10.66 -31.21
CA LEU A 11 -9.35 10.26 -31.14
C LEU A 11 -9.76 9.90 -29.72
N CYS A 12 -8.88 9.22 -28.97
CA CYS A 12 -9.10 8.95 -27.55
C CYS A 12 -9.21 10.23 -26.72
N TRP A 13 -8.39 11.25 -27.01
CA TRP A 13 -8.44 12.53 -26.29
C TRP A 13 -9.77 13.27 -26.53
N LEU A 14 -10.27 13.30 -27.77
CA LEU A 14 -11.56 13.91 -28.11
C LEU A 14 -12.74 13.18 -27.46
N GLU A 15 -12.70 11.85 -27.42
CA GLU A 15 -13.73 11.01 -26.80
C GLU A 15 -13.72 11.17 -25.27
N VAL A 16 -12.54 11.22 -24.65
CA VAL A 16 -12.38 11.46 -23.20
C VAL A 16 -12.74 12.89 -22.81
N CYS A 17 -12.47 13.91 -23.64
CA CYS A 17 -12.93 15.28 -23.42
C CYS A 17 -14.45 15.38 -23.33
N HIS A 18 -15.18 14.58 -24.11
CA HIS A 18 -16.64 14.52 -24.06
C HIS A 18 -17.15 13.84 -22.77
N LEU A 19 -16.43 12.81 -22.29
CA LEU A 19 -16.73 12.10 -21.04
C LEU A 19 -16.37 12.92 -19.79
N GLY A 20 -15.23 13.64 -19.80
CA GLY A 20 -14.74 14.44 -18.66
C GLY A 20 -15.72 15.51 -18.18
N GLY A 21 -16.50 16.09 -19.09
CA GLY A 21 -17.57 17.04 -18.76
C GLY A 21 -18.80 16.41 -18.10
N GLN A 22 -19.06 15.12 -18.29
CA GLN A 22 -20.22 14.41 -17.72
C GLN A 22 -19.92 13.74 -16.37
N TYR A 23 -18.69 13.27 -16.15
CA TYR A 23 -18.31 12.55 -14.93
C TYR A 23 -17.76 13.42 -13.78
N SER A 24 -17.28 14.65 -14.04
CA SER A 24 -16.67 15.48 -12.97
C SER A 24 -17.70 16.01 -11.96
N ALA A 25 -18.92 16.37 -12.39
CA ALA A 25 -19.92 16.90 -11.46
C ALA A 25 -20.43 15.85 -10.46
N GLN A 26 -20.60 14.59 -10.87
CA GLN A 26 -21.17 13.53 -10.03
C GLN A 26 -20.18 12.93 -9.02
N PHE A 27 -18.89 12.89 -9.32
CA PHE A 27 -17.91 12.28 -8.41
C PHE A 27 -17.45 13.24 -7.28
N TRP A 28 -17.36 14.55 -7.56
CA TRP A 28 -16.95 15.54 -6.57
C TRP A 28 -18.07 15.90 -5.56
N LEU A 29 -19.35 15.69 -5.91
CA LEU A 29 -20.49 15.96 -5.04
C LEU A 29 -20.71 14.90 -3.93
N ILE A 30 -20.15 13.69 -4.06
CA ILE A 30 -20.36 12.61 -3.08
C ILE A 30 -19.70 12.90 -1.71
N TYR A 31 -18.78 13.85 -1.65
CA TYR A 31 -18.09 14.26 -0.41
C TYR A 31 -18.50 15.63 0.15
N SER A 32 -19.58 16.24 -0.34
CA SER A 32 -20.07 17.52 0.18
C SER A 32 -21.60 17.61 0.19
N ASN A 33 -22.19 17.15 1.30
CA ASN A 33 -23.56 17.42 1.78
C ASN A 33 -24.73 16.54 1.21
N PRO A 34 -25.54 15.86 2.05
CA PRO A 34 -26.63 14.99 1.61
C PRO A 34 -27.99 15.69 1.69
N ALA A 35 -28.38 16.45 0.66
CA ALA A 35 -29.78 16.80 0.42
C ALA A 35 -29.95 17.55 -0.90
N SER A 36 -30.55 16.92 -1.91
CA SER A 36 -31.68 17.47 -2.70
C SER A 36 -32.05 16.55 -3.86
N ASP A 37 -33.31 16.14 -3.88
CA ASP A 37 -34.04 15.64 -5.04
C ASP A 37 -34.30 16.78 -6.04
N VAL A 38 -34.31 16.50 -7.36
CA VAL A 38 -35.15 17.12 -8.43
C VAL A 38 -34.74 16.53 -9.82
N PRO A 39 -35.66 16.45 -10.82
CA PRO A 39 -35.85 15.27 -11.67
C PRO A 39 -35.30 15.34 -13.11
N THR A 40 -35.21 14.15 -13.70
CA THR A 40 -34.87 13.77 -15.08
C THR A 40 -35.70 14.45 -16.19
N ILE A 41 -35.02 14.82 -17.28
CA ILE A 41 -35.58 14.88 -18.64
C ILE A 41 -34.64 14.10 -19.57
N SER A 42 -35.20 13.09 -20.21
CA SER A 42 -34.59 12.15 -21.16
C SER A 42 -34.46 12.74 -22.55
N HIS A 43 -33.37 12.44 -23.26
CA HIS A 43 -33.41 12.09 -24.68
C HIS A 43 -32.34 11.02 -24.97
N ASP A 44 -32.82 9.87 -25.44
CA ASP A 44 -32.08 8.62 -25.68
C ASP A 44 -30.99 8.74 -26.76
N VAL A 45 -29.81 8.22 -26.43
CA VAL A 45 -28.91 7.53 -27.38
C VAL A 45 -28.43 6.27 -26.66
N ASP A 46 -28.88 5.10 -27.13
CA ASP A 46 -28.55 3.79 -26.57
C ASP A 46 -27.05 3.49 -26.71
N ILE A 47 -26.30 3.60 -25.60
CA ILE A 47 -24.95 3.06 -25.43
C ILE A 47 -25.06 1.91 -24.40
N PRO A 48 -24.57 0.69 -24.69
CA PRO A 48 -24.69 -0.44 -23.75
C PRO A 48 -24.05 -0.13 -22.39
N SER A 49 -24.86 -0.15 -21.33
CA SER A 49 -24.48 0.30 -20.00
C SER A 49 -23.48 -0.64 -19.30
N VAL A 50 -22.34 -0.10 -18.85
CA VAL A 50 -21.53 -0.70 -17.78
C VAL A 50 -22.43 -0.94 -16.56
N ILE A 51 -22.36 -2.14 -15.98
CA ILE A 51 -23.16 -2.49 -14.79
C ILE A 51 -22.75 -1.55 -13.65
N SER A 52 -23.72 -0.85 -13.06
CA SER A 52 -23.42 0.08 -11.98
C SER A 52 -22.89 -0.67 -10.75
N ALA A 53 -22.11 -0.01 -9.91
CA ALA A 53 -21.61 -0.60 -8.65
C ALA A 53 -22.79 -1.13 -7.78
N GLU A 54 -23.92 -0.41 -7.76
CA GLU A 54 -25.12 -0.82 -7.05
C GLU A 54 -25.77 -2.09 -7.64
N GLN A 55 -25.79 -2.22 -8.97
CA GLN A 55 -26.27 -3.43 -9.63
C GLN A 55 -25.34 -4.62 -9.37
N LYS A 56 -24.02 -4.41 -9.41
CA LYS A 56 -23.02 -5.43 -9.05
C LYS A 56 -23.23 -5.92 -7.62
N ASP A 57 -23.34 -4.98 -6.68
CA ASP A 57 -23.57 -5.29 -5.27
C ASP A 57 -24.88 -6.05 -5.10
N ARG A 58 -25.95 -5.67 -5.80
CA ARG A 58 -27.23 -6.39 -5.74
C ARG A 58 -27.12 -7.83 -6.28
N LEU A 59 -26.37 -8.07 -7.35
CA LEU A 59 -26.22 -9.39 -7.97
C LEU A 59 -25.31 -10.32 -7.16
N LEU A 60 -24.26 -9.78 -6.54
CA LEU A 60 -23.27 -10.54 -5.76
C LEU A 60 -23.63 -10.62 -4.27
N LYS A 61 -24.60 -9.84 -3.78
CA LYS A 61 -25.00 -9.85 -2.38
C LYS A 61 -25.59 -11.19 -1.98
N LEU A 62 -24.89 -11.85 -1.07
CA LEU A 62 -25.32 -13.09 -0.45
C LEU A 62 -26.63 -12.87 0.33
N PRO A 63 -27.68 -13.67 0.08
CA PRO A 63 -28.89 -13.62 0.88
C PRO A 63 -28.63 -13.94 2.37
N PRO A 64 -29.28 -13.25 3.32
CA PRO A 64 -29.01 -13.40 4.76
C PRO A 64 -29.17 -14.82 5.30
N HIS A 65 -30.05 -15.64 4.72
CA HIS A 65 -30.23 -17.02 5.16
C HIS A 65 -29.07 -17.95 4.77
N TYR A 66 -28.22 -17.54 3.83
CA TYR A 66 -27.04 -18.31 3.42
C TYR A 66 -25.74 -17.88 4.13
N THR A 67 -25.74 -16.74 4.83
CA THR A 67 -24.56 -16.29 5.58
C THR A 67 -24.18 -17.24 6.71
N TYR A 68 -25.14 -18.03 7.24
CA TYR A 68 -24.89 -19.02 8.28
C TYR A 68 -23.94 -20.16 7.85
N PHE A 69 -23.80 -20.41 6.54
CA PHE A 69 -22.87 -21.41 6.01
C PHE A 69 -21.43 -20.92 5.88
N ILE A 70 -21.18 -19.65 6.26
CA ILE A 70 -19.87 -19.02 6.18
C ILE A 70 -19.40 -18.73 7.62
N PRO A 71 -18.26 -19.26 8.06
CA PRO A 71 -17.68 -18.86 9.33
C PRO A 71 -17.43 -17.35 9.36
N LEU A 72 -17.96 -16.66 10.37
CA LEU A 72 -17.66 -15.25 10.59
C LEU A 72 -16.17 -15.09 10.91
N SER A 73 -15.51 -14.05 10.40
CA SER A 73 -14.09 -13.84 10.65
C SER A 73 -13.75 -13.57 12.13
N SER A 74 -14.73 -13.10 12.89
CA SER A 74 -14.66 -12.94 14.35
C SER A 74 -14.84 -14.25 15.14
N LEU A 75 -15.10 -15.38 14.47
CA LEU A 75 -15.17 -16.67 15.12
C LEU A 75 -13.78 -17.00 15.69
N PRO A 76 -13.67 -17.54 16.93
CA PRO A 76 -12.37 -17.85 17.48
C PRO A 76 -11.58 -18.84 16.63
N VAL A 77 -10.26 -18.65 16.54
CA VAL A 77 -9.34 -19.56 15.85
C VAL A 77 -9.53 -21.01 16.31
N SER A 78 -9.63 -21.22 17.63
CA SER A 78 -9.83 -22.56 18.19
C SER A 78 -11.11 -23.23 17.69
N VAL A 79 -12.19 -22.46 17.50
CA VAL A 79 -13.47 -22.95 17.00
C VAL A 79 -13.39 -23.21 15.50
N LEU A 80 -12.72 -22.35 14.73
CA LEU A 80 -12.48 -22.57 13.29
C LEU A 80 -11.76 -23.91 13.05
N VAL A 81 -10.67 -24.13 13.79
CA VAL A 81 -9.82 -25.31 13.62
C VAL A 81 -10.50 -26.58 14.15
N ASN A 82 -11.04 -26.56 15.36
CA ASN A 82 -11.44 -27.79 16.08
C ASN A 82 -12.94 -28.11 16.04
N SER A 83 -13.81 -27.12 15.87
CA SER A 83 -15.24 -27.28 16.16
C SER A 83 -16.18 -26.87 15.03
N THR A 84 -15.65 -26.26 13.97
CA THR A 84 -16.48 -25.88 12.83
C THR A 84 -16.93 -27.15 12.09
N PRO A 85 -18.23 -27.28 11.76
CA PRO A 85 -18.72 -28.35 10.89
C PRO A 85 -17.84 -28.49 9.65
N THR A 86 -17.74 -29.70 9.09
CA THR A 86 -16.90 -29.96 7.92
C THR A 86 -17.20 -28.93 6.83
N LEU A 87 -16.27 -27.97 6.68
CA LEU A 87 -16.29 -27.01 5.58
C LEU A 87 -16.10 -27.80 4.28
N PRO A 88 -16.67 -27.34 3.16
CA PRO A 88 -16.51 -28.04 1.90
C PRO A 88 -15.04 -28.10 1.47
N ASP A 89 -14.67 -29.19 0.81
CA ASP A 89 -13.34 -29.35 0.22
C ASP A 89 -13.22 -28.53 -1.08
N PHE A 90 -12.00 -28.18 -1.47
CA PHE A 90 -11.75 -27.64 -2.80
C PHE A 90 -11.80 -28.75 -3.85
N ASP A 91 -12.38 -28.45 -5.01
CA ASP A 91 -12.26 -29.30 -6.20
C ASP A 91 -11.14 -28.81 -7.14
N PRO A 92 -9.96 -29.43 -7.13
CA PRO A 92 -8.86 -29.04 -7.99
C PRO A 92 -9.14 -29.26 -9.48
N ALA A 93 -10.09 -30.14 -9.85
CA ALA A 93 -10.40 -30.42 -11.25
C ALA A 93 -11.00 -29.20 -11.97
N LEU A 94 -11.70 -28.34 -11.24
CA LEU A 94 -12.31 -27.11 -11.77
C LEU A 94 -11.28 -26.10 -12.27
N THR A 95 -10.04 -26.14 -11.76
CA THR A 95 -8.94 -25.25 -12.20
C THR A 95 -8.59 -25.41 -13.68
N LYS A 96 -8.88 -26.57 -14.28
CA LYS A 96 -8.62 -26.84 -15.69
C LYS A 96 -9.65 -26.19 -16.63
N LEU A 97 -10.73 -25.64 -16.09
CA LEU A 97 -11.80 -25.03 -16.87
C LEU A 97 -11.52 -23.54 -17.09
N ASN A 98 -11.87 -23.07 -18.28
CA ASN A 98 -11.84 -21.64 -18.59
C ASN A 98 -12.93 -20.91 -17.80
N THR A 99 -12.63 -19.75 -17.23
CA THR A 99 -13.56 -18.92 -16.45
C THR A 99 -14.84 -18.60 -17.21
N CYS A 100 -14.80 -18.43 -18.53
CA CYS A 100 -15.99 -18.21 -19.36
C CYS A 100 -17.02 -19.35 -19.28
N LYS A 101 -16.60 -20.59 -18.95
CA LYS A 101 -17.51 -21.74 -18.80
C LYS A 101 -18.35 -21.69 -17.53
N PHE A 102 -17.99 -20.84 -16.57
CA PHE A 102 -18.73 -20.64 -15.33
C PHE A 102 -19.82 -19.57 -15.47
N PHE A 103 -19.99 -18.97 -16.65
CA PHE A 103 -20.99 -17.94 -16.90
C PHE A 103 -21.96 -18.38 -17.98
N SER A 104 -23.23 -18.02 -17.82
CA SER A 104 -24.29 -18.36 -18.76
C SER A 104 -25.20 -17.18 -19.00
N SER A 105 -25.63 -17.03 -20.26
CA SER A 105 -26.59 -16.00 -20.68
C SER A 105 -28.05 -16.38 -20.36
N VAL A 106 -28.27 -17.60 -19.86
CA VAL A 106 -29.56 -18.08 -19.37
C VAL A 106 -29.82 -17.50 -17.98
N LYS A 107 -31.08 -17.19 -17.65
CA LYS A 107 -31.42 -16.73 -16.30
C LYS A 107 -31.24 -17.86 -15.29
N CYS A 108 -30.91 -17.49 -14.05
CA CYS A 108 -30.95 -18.41 -12.92
C CYS A 108 -32.29 -19.15 -12.86
N ASN A 109 -32.24 -20.47 -12.71
CA ASN A 109 -33.41 -21.34 -12.61
C ASN A 109 -33.45 -22.12 -11.28
N THR A 110 -32.60 -21.74 -10.33
CA THR A 110 -32.50 -22.34 -9.00
C THR A 110 -32.84 -21.28 -7.95
N SER A 111 -34.01 -21.38 -7.32
CA SER A 111 -34.45 -20.45 -6.27
C SER A 111 -34.18 -20.97 -4.86
N ASP A 112 -34.20 -22.29 -4.66
CA ASP A 112 -34.02 -22.93 -3.35
C ASP A 112 -32.88 -23.95 -3.38
N PHE A 113 -31.81 -23.62 -2.65
CA PHE A 113 -30.69 -24.51 -2.43
C PHE A 113 -31.00 -25.51 -1.32
N ALA A 114 -30.96 -26.80 -1.65
CA ALA A 114 -30.96 -27.86 -0.64
C ALA A 114 -29.71 -27.71 0.25
N SER A 115 -29.81 -28.12 1.52
CA SER A 115 -28.67 -28.10 2.46
C SER A 115 -27.45 -28.86 1.94
N SER A 116 -27.66 -29.86 1.07
CA SER A 116 -26.60 -30.60 0.38
C SER A 116 -25.74 -29.72 -0.52
N PHE A 117 -26.29 -28.64 -1.12
CA PHE A 117 -25.52 -27.70 -1.96
C PHE A 117 -24.27 -27.18 -1.25
N PHE A 118 -24.44 -26.79 0.01
CA PHE A 118 -23.40 -26.20 0.85
C PHE A 118 -22.39 -27.21 1.40
N GLN A 119 -22.59 -28.51 1.11
CA GLN A 119 -21.68 -29.59 1.46
C GLN A 119 -20.85 -30.07 0.26
N HIS A 120 -21.18 -29.62 -0.96
CA HIS A 120 -20.42 -29.97 -2.15
C HIS A 120 -19.07 -29.26 -2.17
N SER A 121 -18.11 -29.89 -2.85
CA SER A 121 -16.80 -29.30 -3.09
C SER A 121 -16.93 -28.00 -3.88
N ILE A 122 -16.16 -26.99 -3.48
CA ILE A 122 -16.20 -25.65 -4.06
C ILE A 122 -15.00 -25.41 -4.99
N PRO A 123 -15.05 -24.43 -5.91
CA PRO A 123 -13.88 -24.03 -6.68
C PRO A 123 -12.72 -23.60 -5.77
N PRO A 124 -11.46 -23.87 -6.14
CA PRO A 124 -10.29 -23.39 -5.41
C PRO A 124 -10.34 -21.88 -5.22
N LEU A 125 -9.88 -21.38 -4.06
CA LEU A 125 -10.00 -19.97 -3.68
C LEU A 125 -9.52 -19.00 -4.77
N HIS A 126 -8.41 -19.32 -5.43
CA HIS A 126 -7.86 -18.52 -6.52
C HIS A 126 -8.74 -18.49 -7.78
N LEU A 127 -9.46 -19.58 -8.06
CA LEU A 127 -10.42 -19.64 -9.16
C LEU A 127 -11.65 -18.81 -8.78
N SER A 128 -12.16 -18.93 -7.55
CA SER A 128 -13.26 -18.11 -7.02
C SER A 128 -12.94 -16.60 -7.09
N SER A 129 -11.72 -16.21 -6.72
CA SER A 129 -11.21 -14.84 -6.85
C SER A 129 -11.21 -14.38 -8.32
N ARG A 130 -10.66 -15.18 -9.23
CA ARG A 130 -10.68 -14.87 -10.68
C ARG A 130 -12.08 -14.77 -11.27
N LEU A 131 -13.03 -15.57 -10.79
CA LEU A 131 -14.43 -15.51 -11.23
C LEU A 131 -15.08 -14.19 -10.77
N LEU A 132 -14.79 -13.74 -9.55
CA LEU A 132 -15.23 -12.43 -9.07
C LEU A 132 -14.59 -11.26 -9.84
N ASP A 133 -13.30 -11.37 -10.19
CA ASP A 133 -12.58 -10.36 -10.97
C ASP A 133 -13.13 -10.24 -12.40
N THR A 134 -13.48 -11.37 -13.01
CA THR A 134 -14.02 -11.42 -14.38
C THR A 134 -15.54 -11.22 -14.46
N PHE A 135 -16.24 -11.16 -13.31
CA PHE A 135 -17.70 -11.05 -13.24
C PHE A 135 -18.25 -9.86 -14.03
N ASN A 136 -17.64 -8.68 -13.91
CA ASN A 136 -18.10 -7.47 -14.59
C ASN A 136 -18.10 -7.65 -16.11
N GLN A 137 -17.00 -8.21 -16.64
CA GLN A 137 -16.88 -8.48 -18.06
C GLN A 137 -17.87 -9.56 -18.49
N ALA A 138 -18.03 -10.62 -17.71
CA ALA A 138 -18.96 -11.70 -18.05
C ALA A 138 -20.41 -11.22 -18.15
N VAL A 139 -20.87 -10.37 -17.22
CA VAL A 139 -22.23 -9.82 -17.27
C VAL A 139 -22.38 -8.80 -18.41
N HIS A 140 -21.34 -8.01 -18.69
CA HIS A 140 -21.30 -7.16 -19.90
C HIS A 140 -21.43 -8.00 -21.18
N ASP A 141 -20.80 -9.17 -21.22
CA ASP A 141 -20.89 -10.13 -22.33
C ASP A 141 -22.22 -10.91 -22.35
N GLY A 142 -23.19 -10.51 -21.52
CA GLY A 142 -24.55 -11.04 -21.50
C GLY A 142 -24.81 -12.16 -20.50
N ALA A 143 -23.88 -12.45 -19.59
CA ALA A 143 -24.10 -13.43 -18.53
C ALA A 143 -25.20 -12.96 -17.55
N LYS A 144 -26.10 -13.88 -17.20
CA LYS A 144 -27.23 -13.68 -16.28
C LYS A 144 -27.21 -14.66 -15.10
N SER A 145 -26.33 -15.65 -15.15
CA SER A 145 -26.18 -16.68 -14.12
C SER A 145 -24.78 -17.30 -14.13
N VAL A 146 -24.51 -18.09 -13.10
CA VAL A 146 -23.28 -18.87 -12.93
C VAL A 146 -23.56 -20.34 -13.26
N CYS A 147 -22.58 -21.04 -13.83
CA CYS A 147 -22.62 -22.47 -14.09
C CYS A 147 -21.59 -23.18 -13.21
N ASP A 148 -21.99 -24.28 -12.60
CA ASP A 148 -21.10 -25.23 -11.96
C ASP A 148 -21.22 -26.58 -12.69
N PRO A 149 -20.12 -27.14 -13.22
CA PRO A 149 -20.13 -28.45 -13.86
C PRO A 149 -20.72 -29.59 -13.02
N HIS A 150 -20.71 -29.46 -11.69
CA HIS A 150 -21.25 -30.45 -10.76
C HIS A 150 -22.70 -30.19 -10.38
N PHE A 151 -23.25 -29.01 -10.70
CA PHE A 151 -24.61 -28.66 -10.37
C PHE A 151 -25.48 -28.59 -11.63
N PRO A 152 -26.54 -29.40 -11.73
CA PRO A 152 -27.46 -29.34 -12.86
C PRO A 152 -28.32 -28.06 -12.76
N GLY A 153 -27.90 -26.98 -13.40
CA GLY A 153 -28.67 -25.74 -13.43
C GLY A 153 -27.85 -24.47 -13.62
N ASN A 154 -28.55 -23.35 -13.64
CA ASN A 154 -27.98 -22.01 -13.67
C ASN A 154 -28.13 -21.39 -12.28
N LEU A 155 -27.00 -21.19 -11.62
CA LEU A 155 -26.86 -20.65 -10.28
C LEU A 155 -26.98 -19.12 -10.27
N PRO A 156 -27.46 -18.50 -9.18
CA PRO A 156 -27.46 -17.05 -9.04
C PRO A 156 -26.03 -16.53 -8.83
N CYS A 157 -25.79 -15.28 -9.26
CA CYS A 157 -24.45 -14.67 -9.25
C CYS A 157 -23.82 -14.55 -7.85
N TRP A 158 -24.63 -14.42 -6.79
CA TRP A 158 -24.12 -14.36 -5.41
C TRP A 158 -23.36 -15.62 -4.99
N VAL A 159 -23.51 -16.75 -5.69
CA VAL A 159 -22.75 -17.99 -5.43
C VAL A 159 -21.24 -17.76 -5.57
N LEU A 160 -20.80 -16.82 -6.42
CA LEU A 160 -19.38 -16.46 -6.51
C LEU A 160 -18.86 -15.88 -5.20
N THR A 161 -19.64 -15.03 -4.55
CA THR A 161 -19.33 -14.47 -3.22
C THR A 161 -19.28 -15.59 -2.19
N TYR A 162 -20.26 -16.49 -2.19
CA TYR A 162 -20.26 -17.65 -1.30
C TYR A 162 -19.00 -18.53 -1.47
N TRP A 163 -18.64 -18.89 -2.71
CA TRP A 163 -17.46 -19.71 -2.98
C TRP A 163 -16.15 -19.03 -2.56
N TYR A 164 -16.05 -17.72 -2.74
CA TYR A 164 -14.88 -16.96 -2.30
C TYR A 164 -14.80 -16.90 -0.77
N ASP A 165 -15.88 -16.50 -0.11
CA ASP A 165 -15.92 -16.29 1.35
C ASP A 165 -15.71 -17.62 2.11
N VAL A 166 -16.36 -18.71 1.67
CA VAL A 166 -16.11 -20.06 2.25
C VAL A 166 -14.72 -20.57 1.88
N GLY A 167 -14.27 -20.35 0.64
CA GLY A 167 -12.92 -20.71 0.23
C GLY A 167 -11.85 -20.02 1.08
N HIS A 168 -12.05 -18.77 1.45
CA HIS A 168 -11.17 -18.03 2.35
C HIS A 168 -11.15 -18.66 3.73
N ALA A 169 -12.32 -18.98 4.30
CA ALA A 169 -12.41 -19.68 5.58
C ALA A 169 -11.74 -21.07 5.56
N VAL A 170 -11.87 -21.83 4.46
CA VAL A 170 -11.20 -23.13 4.27
C VAL A 170 -9.68 -22.98 4.23
N ALA A 171 -9.17 -22.04 3.43
CA ALA A 171 -7.73 -21.77 3.34
C ALA A 171 -7.18 -21.29 4.69
N SER A 172 -7.89 -20.37 5.35
CA SER A 172 -7.53 -19.84 6.67
C SER A 172 -7.54 -20.92 7.74
N LYS A 173 -8.51 -21.84 7.72
CA LYS A 173 -8.53 -23.02 8.60
C LYS A 173 -7.29 -23.88 8.42
N GLN A 174 -6.84 -24.11 7.18
CA GLN A 174 -5.62 -24.86 6.91
C GLN A 174 -4.39 -24.16 7.46
N THR A 175 -4.24 -22.85 7.20
CA THR A 175 -3.14 -22.03 7.72
C THR A 175 -3.08 -22.05 9.24
N TRP A 176 -4.21 -21.78 9.91
CA TRP A 176 -4.30 -21.84 11.36
C TRP A 176 -4.08 -23.25 11.94
N SER A 177 -4.51 -24.31 11.25
CA SER A 177 -4.23 -25.69 11.68
C SER A 177 -2.73 -25.97 11.69
N LEU A 178 -1.99 -25.49 10.69
CA LEU A 178 -0.53 -25.63 10.64
C LEU A 178 0.14 -24.85 11.78
N ALA A 179 -0.29 -23.61 12.04
CA ALA A 179 0.20 -22.78 13.13
C ALA A 179 -0.07 -23.41 14.51
N CYS A 180 -1.30 -23.89 14.77
CA CYS A 180 -1.64 -24.57 16.02
C CYS A 180 -0.84 -25.87 16.21
N ASN A 181 -0.61 -26.62 15.14
CA ASN A 181 0.24 -27.81 15.19
C ASN A 181 1.71 -27.45 15.46
N TRP A 182 2.21 -26.36 14.89
CA TRP A 182 3.55 -25.86 15.17
C TRP A 182 3.69 -25.47 16.64
N LEU A 183 2.75 -24.68 17.17
CA LEU A 183 2.70 -24.29 18.58
C LEU A 183 2.70 -25.50 19.51
N ALA A 184 1.88 -26.52 19.22
CA ALA A 184 1.85 -27.76 19.99
C ALA A 184 3.18 -28.52 19.95
N ARG A 185 3.90 -28.50 18.81
CA ARG A 185 5.20 -29.16 18.69
C ARG A 185 6.30 -28.49 19.52
N CYS A 186 6.28 -27.17 19.66
CA CYS A 186 7.25 -26.46 20.52
C CYS A 186 7.20 -26.94 21.97
N GLY A 187 6.02 -27.34 22.48
CA GLY A 187 5.85 -27.84 23.84
C GLY A 187 6.11 -29.33 24.02
N LEU A 188 6.18 -30.12 22.94
CA LEU A 188 6.28 -31.58 23.05
C LEU A 188 7.66 -32.02 23.59
N GLY A 189 7.67 -32.50 24.83
CA GLY A 189 8.87 -33.08 25.46
C GLY A 189 9.87 -32.05 25.99
N SER A 190 9.55 -30.76 25.94
CA SER A 190 10.36 -29.71 26.57
C SER A 190 10.14 -29.70 28.09
N PRO A 191 11.20 -29.72 28.92
CA PRO A 191 11.10 -29.55 30.37
C PRO A 191 10.93 -28.07 30.79
N ASP A 192 10.88 -27.14 29.83
CA ASP A 192 10.83 -25.71 30.08
C ASP A 192 9.43 -25.24 30.51
N ILE A 193 9.31 -24.90 31.80
CA ILE A 193 8.05 -24.46 32.42
C ILE A 193 7.58 -23.12 31.84
N GLU A 194 8.51 -22.21 31.51
CA GLU A 194 8.15 -20.89 30.98
C GLU A 194 7.63 -20.99 29.54
N LEU A 195 8.27 -21.85 28.72
CA LEU A 195 7.79 -22.15 27.37
C LEU A 195 6.39 -22.78 27.41
N ALA A 196 6.17 -23.74 28.31
CA ALA A 196 4.84 -24.34 28.49
C ALA A 196 3.78 -23.30 28.86
N ALA A 197 4.10 -22.38 29.78
CA ALA A 197 3.20 -21.30 30.17
C ALA A 197 2.90 -20.34 28.99
N ALA A 198 3.91 -19.98 28.19
CA ALA A 198 3.72 -19.13 27.01
C ALA A 198 2.84 -19.81 25.95
N ILE A 199 3.05 -21.11 25.71
CA ILE A 199 2.23 -21.92 24.80
C ILE A 199 0.77 -21.99 25.29
N ASP A 200 0.56 -22.20 26.59
CA ASP A 200 -0.77 -22.24 27.20
C ASP A 200 -1.48 -20.89 27.09
N GLU A 201 -0.76 -19.77 27.31
CA GLU A 201 -1.30 -18.42 27.17
C GLU A 201 -1.73 -18.11 25.73
N ILE A 202 -0.88 -18.42 24.74
CA ILE A 202 -1.23 -18.25 23.33
C ILE A 202 -2.43 -19.14 22.99
N SER A 203 -2.40 -20.41 23.41
CA SER A 203 -3.49 -21.36 23.15
C SER A 203 -4.82 -20.91 23.76
N CYS A 204 -4.78 -20.30 24.95
CA CYS A 204 -5.95 -19.69 25.60
C CYS A 204 -6.44 -18.48 24.81
N THR A 205 -5.52 -17.63 24.34
CA THR A 205 -5.83 -16.44 23.55
C THR A 205 -6.48 -16.79 22.21
N LEU A 206 -6.04 -17.87 21.55
CA LEU A 206 -6.67 -18.38 20.32
C LEU A 206 -8.13 -18.85 20.53
N GLN A 207 -8.61 -18.98 21.78
CA GLN A 207 -10.02 -19.27 22.09
C GLN A 207 -10.93 -18.05 22.03
N THR A 208 -10.37 -16.85 21.97
CA THR A 208 -11.11 -15.59 21.87
C THR A 208 -10.71 -14.78 20.64
N LEU A 209 -9.51 -14.99 20.10
CA LEU A 209 -9.01 -14.30 18.92
C LEU A 209 -9.78 -14.71 17.66
N GLY A 210 -10.39 -13.73 16.97
CA GLY A 210 -11.01 -13.94 15.66
C GLY A 210 -9.99 -14.45 14.63
N TRP A 211 -10.37 -15.37 13.74
CA TRP A 211 -9.43 -16.00 12.82
C TRP A 211 -8.96 -15.09 11.67
N ASP A 212 -9.71 -14.05 11.31
CA ASP A 212 -9.31 -13.03 10.33
C ASP A 212 -9.95 -11.67 10.61
N THR A 213 -9.56 -11.09 11.74
CA THR A 213 -9.99 -9.76 12.18
C THR A 213 -8.82 -8.80 12.20
N ALA A 214 -9.07 -7.50 12.05
CA ALA A 214 -8.02 -6.50 12.18
C ALA A 214 -7.41 -6.56 13.59
N LEU A 215 -6.08 -6.58 13.66
CA LEU A 215 -5.37 -6.43 14.92
C LEU A 215 -5.53 -4.99 15.46
N ARG A 216 -5.18 -4.80 16.72
CA ARG A 216 -5.23 -3.51 17.43
C ARG A 216 -3.88 -3.23 18.06
N GLY A 217 -3.66 -2.01 18.54
CA GLY A 217 -2.42 -1.61 19.16
C GLY A 217 -1.23 -1.65 18.17
N PRO A 218 -0.04 -2.09 18.61
CA PRO A 218 1.20 -2.05 17.81
C PRO A 218 1.14 -2.74 16.44
N GLY A 219 0.27 -3.75 16.30
CA GLY A 219 0.07 -4.52 15.08
C GLY A 219 -1.16 -4.11 14.27
N ALA A 220 -1.76 -2.92 14.47
CA ALA A 220 -3.04 -2.54 13.86
C ALA A 220 -3.10 -2.56 12.31
N PHE A 221 -1.94 -2.60 11.64
CA PHE A 221 -1.84 -2.73 10.19
C PHE A 221 -1.88 -4.19 9.70
N LEU A 222 -1.94 -5.17 10.61
CA LEU A 222 -2.00 -6.60 10.34
C LEU A 222 -3.42 -7.16 10.56
N GLN A 223 -3.73 -8.31 9.96
CA GLN A 223 -4.87 -9.15 10.35
C GLN A 223 -4.42 -10.21 11.35
N THR A 224 -5.35 -10.74 12.16
CA THR A 224 -5.05 -11.87 13.04
C THR A 224 -4.55 -13.09 12.27
N LEU A 225 -5.06 -13.33 11.05
CA LEU A 225 -4.57 -14.38 10.16
C LEU A 225 -3.07 -14.27 9.85
N ASP A 226 -2.50 -13.05 9.82
CA ASP A 226 -1.06 -12.87 9.62
C ASP A 226 -0.25 -13.47 10.78
N LEU A 227 -0.80 -13.57 11.99
CA LEU A 227 -0.13 -14.20 13.13
C LEU A 227 0.04 -15.71 12.97
N ALA A 228 -0.75 -16.36 12.10
CA ALA A 228 -0.51 -17.76 11.77
C ALA A 228 0.82 -17.95 11.02
N GLU A 229 1.26 -16.95 10.26
CA GLU A 229 2.59 -16.93 9.62
C GLU A 229 3.70 -16.58 10.62
N PHE A 230 3.38 -15.87 11.70
CA PHE A 230 4.30 -15.64 12.81
C PHE A 230 4.60 -16.95 13.55
N LEU A 231 3.62 -17.84 13.69
CA LEU A 231 3.74 -19.17 14.30
C LEU A 231 4.33 -20.22 13.33
N ASP A 232 5.51 -19.95 12.78
CA ASP A 232 6.22 -20.82 11.84
C ASP A 232 7.74 -20.76 12.03
N SER A 233 8.47 -21.70 11.44
CA SER A 233 9.94 -21.75 11.44
C SER A 233 10.56 -21.12 10.19
N THR A 234 9.93 -20.07 9.65
CA THR A 234 10.42 -19.36 8.46
C THR A 234 10.97 -17.98 8.82
N PRO A 235 11.88 -17.41 8.01
CA PRO A 235 12.41 -16.06 8.27
C PRO A 235 11.29 -15.03 8.37
N MET A 236 11.29 -14.26 9.46
CA MET A 236 10.26 -13.24 9.69
C MET A 236 10.26 -12.18 8.61
N LYS A 237 9.06 -11.84 8.13
CA LYS A 237 8.86 -10.72 7.21
C LYS A 237 8.96 -9.39 7.95
N GLY A 238 9.42 -8.35 7.25
CA GLY A 238 9.61 -7.00 7.81
C GLY A 238 8.37 -6.45 8.53
N ARG A 239 7.16 -6.74 8.04
CA ARG A 239 5.89 -6.35 8.71
C ARG A 239 5.75 -6.82 10.16
N PHE A 240 6.39 -7.93 10.54
CA PHE A 240 6.39 -8.39 11.93
C PHE A 240 7.46 -7.67 12.75
N VAL A 241 8.58 -7.32 12.12
CA VAL A 241 9.60 -6.44 12.73
C VAL A 241 9.00 -5.07 13.02
N ASP A 242 8.25 -4.49 12.08
CA ASP A 242 7.51 -3.24 12.28
C ASP A 242 6.56 -3.33 13.48
N ALA A 243 5.84 -4.44 13.62
CA ALA A 243 4.90 -4.65 14.72
C ALA A 243 5.63 -4.73 16.08
N MET A 244 6.74 -5.46 16.16
CA MET A 244 7.57 -5.56 17.38
C MET A 244 8.26 -4.23 17.72
N VAL A 245 8.72 -3.47 16.71
CA VAL A 245 9.31 -2.14 16.92
C VAL A 245 8.25 -1.14 17.42
N ASN A 246 7.03 -1.20 16.88
CA ASN A 246 5.92 -0.39 17.37
C ASN A 246 5.54 -0.74 18.82
N GLU A 247 5.63 -2.03 19.17
CA GLU A 247 5.40 -2.52 20.52
C GLU A 247 6.41 -1.91 21.49
N ILE A 248 7.70 -2.00 21.15
CA ILE A 248 8.79 -1.40 21.92
C ILE A 248 8.59 0.10 22.04
N SER A 249 8.20 0.77 20.94
CA SER A 249 7.95 2.21 20.92
C SER A 249 6.83 2.59 21.89
N HIS A 250 5.75 1.81 21.95
CA HIS A 250 4.66 2.00 22.89
C HIS A 250 5.13 1.83 24.36
N ARG A 251 5.98 0.84 24.63
CA ARG A 251 6.60 0.67 25.96
C ARG A 251 7.54 1.82 26.34
N ILE A 252 8.35 2.29 25.40
CA ILE A 252 9.23 3.46 25.59
C ILE A 252 8.38 4.66 25.98
N GLN A 253 7.29 4.93 25.25
CA GLN A 253 6.39 6.05 25.53
C GLN A 253 5.76 5.96 26.92
N SER A 254 5.43 4.75 27.37
CA SER A 254 4.91 4.47 28.71
C SER A 254 5.96 4.60 29.82
N ASN A 255 7.25 4.56 29.48
CA ASN A 255 8.36 4.70 30.42
C ASN A 255 8.81 6.17 30.54
N THR A 256 8.55 6.77 31.70
CA THR A 256 8.81 8.20 31.99
C THR A 256 10.24 8.69 31.77
N HIS A 257 11.24 7.79 31.80
CA HIS A 257 12.64 8.11 31.55
C HIS A 257 13.02 7.90 30.08
N LEU A 258 12.66 6.74 29.50
CA LEU A 258 13.04 6.39 28.14
C LEU A 258 12.33 7.26 27.10
N CYS A 259 11.05 7.61 27.30
CA CYS A 259 10.25 8.40 26.34
C CYS A 259 10.87 9.76 25.97
N LYS A 260 11.77 10.28 26.80
CA LYS A 260 12.45 11.56 26.59
C LYS A 260 13.88 11.41 26.09
N THR A 261 14.46 10.22 26.15
CA THR A 261 15.91 10.03 26.00
C THR A 261 16.28 9.08 24.87
N THR A 262 15.38 8.17 24.49
CA THR A 262 15.66 7.12 23.52
C THR A 262 14.48 6.91 22.58
N VAL A 263 14.80 6.64 21.31
CA VAL A 263 13.84 6.21 20.28
C VAL A 263 14.37 4.95 19.62
N VAL A 264 13.46 4.02 19.31
CA VAL A 264 13.72 2.86 18.45
C VAL A 264 12.92 3.08 17.17
N GLU A 265 13.56 3.05 16.02
CA GLU A 265 12.86 3.29 14.76
C GLU A 265 13.61 2.63 13.60
N GLU A 266 12.91 1.90 12.74
CA GLU A 266 13.48 1.55 11.44
C GLU A 266 13.62 2.83 10.62
N LEU A 267 14.76 3.04 9.97
CA LEU A 267 15.00 4.21 9.14
C LEU A 267 14.00 4.21 7.97
N MET A 268 12.93 5.00 8.09
CA MET A 268 11.97 5.21 7.01
C MET A 268 11.82 6.71 6.71
N GLY A 269 12.36 7.13 5.57
CA GLY A 269 12.19 8.49 5.03
C GLY A 269 13.16 9.53 5.60
N PHE A 270 13.77 10.31 4.72
CA PHE A 270 14.79 11.30 5.11
C PHE A 270 14.30 12.38 6.08
N THR A 271 13.01 12.74 6.05
CA THR A 271 12.46 13.76 6.97
C THR A 271 12.64 13.32 8.43
N ARG A 272 12.27 12.07 8.71
CA ARG A 272 12.32 11.53 10.06
C ARG A 272 13.74 11.32 10.56
N ILE A 273 14.61 10.84 9.68
CA ILE A 273 16.06 10.70 9.94
C ILE A 273 16.70 12.05 10.27
N ARG A 274 16.31 13.10 9.55
CA ARG A 274 16.77 14.46 9.81
C ARG A 274 16.27 14.96 11.16
N GLU A 275 15.01 14.76 11.48
CA GLU A 275 14.44 15.13 12.78
C GLU A 275 15.19 14.45 13.93
N LEU A 276 15.45 13.13 13.83
CA LEU A 276 16.21 12.40 14.84
C LEU A 276 17.62 12.98 15.02
N GLY A 277 18.29 13.32 13.92
CA GLY A 277 19.62 13.94 13.97
C GLY A 277 19.60 15.34 14.61
N ASP A 278 18.59 16.15 14.28
CA ASP A 278 18.38 17.46 14.89
C ASP A 278 18.07 17.34 16.39
N LEU A 279 17.26 16.36 16.80
CA LEU A 279 16.95 16.08 18.22
C LEU A 279 18.18 15.61 19.01
N LEU A 280 19.05 14.79 18.41
CA LEU A 280 20.33 14.41 19.01
C LEU A 280 21.25 15.63 19.15
N CYS A 281 21.37 16.46 18.11
CA CYS A 281 22.19 17.67 18.13
C CYS A 281 21.71 18.69 19.18
N ASP A 282 20.39 18.84 19.32
CA ASP A 282 19.77 19.71 20.32
C ASP A 282 19.92 19.17 21.76
N GLY A 283 20.39 17.92 21.94
CA GLY A 283 20.45 17.24 23.23
C GLY A 283 19.06 16.89 23.79
N LYS A 284 18.02 16.93 22.95
CA LYS A 284 16.66 16.49 23.29
C LYS A 284 16.51 14.99 23.25
N LEU A 285 17.37 14.32 22.48
CA LEU A 285 17.49 12.88 22.44
C LEU A 285 18.92 12.48 22.83
N MET A 286 19.05 11.40 23.59
CA MET A 286 20.35 10.91 24.05
C MET A 286 20.83 9.73 23.21
N SER A 287 19.90 8.92 22.70
CA SER A 287 20.24 7.78 21.86
C SER A 287 19.16 7.43 20.84
N VAL A 288 19.58 6.81 19.74
CA VAL A 288 18.69 6.20 18.74
C VAL A 288 19.10 4.76 18.52
N ILE A 289 18.13 3.85 18.49
CA ILE A 289 18.33 2.43 18.17
C ILE A 289 17.74 2.15 16.78
N PHE A 290 18.54 1.56 15.91
CA PHE A 290 18.19 1.24 14.52
C PHE A 290 18.19 -0.27 14.28
N PRO A 291 17.01 -0.90 14.25
CA PRO A 291 16.81 -2.18 13.57
C PRO A 291 17.22 -2.04 12.09
N ILE A 292 18.02 -2.97 11.59
CA ILE A 292 18.52 -2.93 10.21
C ILE A 292 18.50 -4.32 9.59
N ASN A 293 18.10 -4.39 8.33
CA ASN A 293 18.20 -5.60 7.54
C ASN A 293 19.43 -5.52 6.60
N ILE A 294 20.43 -6.33 6.90
CA ILE A 294 21.63 -6.48 6.09
C ILE A 294 21.32 -7.45 4.94
N ASN A 295 21.42 -6.92 3.73
CA ASN A 295 21.29 -7.62 2.44
C ASN A 295 19.95 -8.36 2.23
N ASP A 296 18.86 -7.92 2.86
CA ASP A 296 17.55 -8.60 2.84
C ASP A 296 17.58 -10.05 3.34
N VAL A 297 18.61 -10.42 4.12
CA VAL A 297 18.83 -11.79 4.61
C VAL A 297 19.07 -11.88 6.12
N HIS A 298 19.47 -10.79 6.78
CA HIS A 298 19.86 -10.83 8.18
C HIS A 298 19.46 -9.57 8.93
N TRP A 299 18.86 -9.71 10.10
CA TRP A 299 18.45 -8.59 10.94
C TRP A 299 19.46 -8.37 12.07
N THR A 300 19.89 -7.12 12.24
CA THR A 300 20.85 -6.69 13.26
C THR A 300 20.44 -5.33 13.81
N VAL A 301 21.19 -4.80 14.79
CA VAL A 301 20.85 -3.53 15.42
C VAL A 301 22.05 -2.63 15.63
N PHE A 302 21.86 -1.34 15.38
CA PHE A 302 22.78 -0.28 15.80
C PHE A 302 22.20 0.53 16.95
N LEU A 303 23.04 0.96 17.88
CA LEU A 303 22.74 1.98 18.88
C LEU A 303 23.66 3.18 18.64
N VAL A 304 23.08 4.35 18.44
CA VAL A 304 23.79 5.63 18.39
C VAL A 304 23.63 6.32 19.73
N ASP A 305 24.71 6.38 20.50
CA ASP A 305 24.76 7.04 21.81
C ASP A 305 25.40 8.43 21.66
N ALA A 306 24.57 9.47 21.59
CA ALA A 306 25.05 10.84 21.47
C ALA A 306 25.70 11.37 22.75
N LYS A 307 25.41 10.76 23.91
CA LYS A 307 25.98 11.14 25.21
C LYS A 307 27.44 10.75 25.28
N ASN A 308 27.74 9.49 24.98
CA ASN A 308 29.09 8.94 25.00
C ASN A 308 29.82 9.14 23.66
N ARG A 309 29.08 9.53 22.62
CA ARG A 309 29.56 9.72 21.24
C ARG A 309 30.10 8.43 20.66
N GLU A 310 29.33 7.37 20.88
CA GLU A 310 29.63 6.01 20.48
C GLU A 310 28.55 5.48 19.55
N ILE A 311 28.95 4.71 18.54
CA ILE A 311 28.06 3.82 17.82
C ILE A 311 28.33 2.43 18.37
N CYS A 312 27.30 1.67 18.74
CA CYS A 312 27.38 0.29 19.18
C CYS A 312 26.60 -0.59 18.18
N TYR A 313 26.98 -1.87 18.07
CA TYR A 313 26.39 -2.84 17.14
C TYR A 313 26.09 -4.13 17.90
N GLY A 314 24.98 -4.78 17.56
CA GLY A 314 24.59 -6.08 18.09
C GLY A 314 24.12 -6.99 16.96
N ASP A 315 24.62 -8.23 16.97
CA ASP A 315 24.36 -9.21 15.92
C ASP A 315 24.45 -10.64 16.47
N SER A 316 23.32 -11.34 16.48
CA SER A 316 23.22 -12.69 17.03
C SER A 316 24.03 -13.76 16.30
N LEU A 317 24.35 -13.55 15.02
CA LEU A 317 25.19 -14.44 14.21
C LEU A 317 26.68 -14.05 14.25
N GLY A 318 27.02 -12.98 14.99
CA GLY A 318 28.38 -12.49 15.13
C GLY A 318 28.99 -12.01 13.82
N TRP A 319 28.19 -11.48 12.88
CA TRP A 319 28.78 -10.87 11.70
C TRP A 319 29.58 -9.64 12.11
N THR A 320 30.65 -9.38 11.37
CA THR A 320 31.45 -8.19 11.58
C THR A 320 30.64 -6.94 11.23
N TRP A 321 30.96 -5.85 11.89
CA TRP A 321 30.37 -4.53 11.66
C TRP A 321 30.31 -4.21 10.16
N PRO A 322 29.12 -3.98 9.60
CA PRO A 322 29.00 -3.61 8.20
C PRO A 322 29.54 -2.19 8.04
N ARG A 323 30.73 -2.07 7.41
CA ARG A 323 31.50 -0.82 7.35
C ARG A 323 30.69 0.30 6.70
N ASP A 324 30.00 -0.02 5.62
CA ASP A 324 29.33 0.98 4.80
C ASP A 324 28.12 1.57 5.54
N ASP A 325 27.40 0.76 6.33
CA ASP A 325 26.32 1.22 7.19
C ASP A 325 26.84 2.12 8.32
N VAL A 326 27.98 1.75 8.91
CA VAL A 326 28.64 2.56 9.94
C VAL A 326 29.09 3.90 9.36
N ASP A 327 29.73 3.89 8.19
CA ASP A 327 30.18 5.10 7.50
C ASP A 327 29.01 6.03 7.17
N LEU A 328 27.83 5.47 6.91
CA LEU A 328 26.61 6.24 6.73
C LEU A 328 26.05 6.84 8.00
N ILE A 329 26.02 6.08 9.10
CA ILE A 329 25.63 6.63 10.40
C ILE A 329 26.59 7.77 10.76
N GLN A 330 27.90 7.57 10.57
CA GLN A 330 28.92 8.61 10.78
C GLN A 330 28.67 9.84 9.90
N LYS A 331 28.34 9.62 8.63
CA LYS A 331 28.03 10.70 7.71
C LYS A 331 26.77 11.46 8.15
N TRP A 332 25.70 10.75 8.48
CA TRP A 332 24.47 11.36 8.98
C TRP A 332 24.73 12.21 10.22
N LEU A 333 25.46 11.68 11.21
CA LEU A 333 25.87 12.43 12.40
C LEU A 333 26.71 13.66 12.04
N HIS A 334 27.66 13.52 11.11
CA HIS A 334 28.50 14.63 10.67
C HIS A 334 27.70 15.80 10.09
N GLU A 335 26.68 15.49 9.28
CA GLU A 335 25.78 16.49 8.71
C GLU A 335 25.09 17.28 9.83
N HIS A 336 24.66 16.63 10.91
CA HIS A 336 24.07 17.31 12.08
C HIS A 336 25.09 18.01 13.00
N GLY A 337 26.31 18.26 12.52
CA GLY A 337 27.33 19.04 13.23
C GLY A 337 28.13 18.25 14.25
N PHE A 338 27.98 16.93 14.29
CA PHE A 338 28.81 16.10 15.13
C PHE A 338 30.19 15.86 14.52
N THR A 339 31.17 15.69 15.39
CA THR A 339 32.46 15.09 15.04
C THR A 339 32.31 13.57 15.08
N SER A 340 33.17 12.81 14.38
CA SER A 340 33.04 11.34 14.28
C SER A 340 32.86 10.67 15.64
N PHE A 341 31.94 9.71 15.70
CA PHE A 341 31.67 8.91 16.88
C PHE A 341 32.70 7.77 16.96
N SER A 342 33.09 7.35 18.15
CA SER A 342 33.95 6.18 18.33
C SER A 342 33.15 4.88 18.19
N LYS A 343 33.86 3.80 17.90
CA LYS A 343 33.33 2.44 18.06
C LYS A 343 33.10 2.19 19.55
N GLY A 344 31.84 2.05 19.96
CA GLY A 344 31.45 1.65 21.30
C GLY A 344 31.64 0.16 21.55
N VAL A 345 31.33 -0.25 22.79
CA VAL A 345 31.30 -1.67 23.15
C VAL A 345 30.19 -2.36 22.36
N GLU A 346 30.45 -3.60 21.94
CA GLU A 346 29.43 -4.44 21.31
C GLU A 346 28.23 -4.59 22.24
N LEU A 347 27.02 -4.46 21.69
CA LEU A 347 25.80 -4.59 22.47
C LEU A 347 25.74 -6.00 23.06
N PRO A 348 25.40 -6.16 24.35
CA PRO A 348 25.19 -7.49 24.90
C PRO A 348 24.12 -8.22 24.08
N HIS A 349 24.45 -9.42 23.63
CA HIS A 349 23.60 -10.20 22.73
C HIS A 349 23.81 -11.71 22.95
N GLY A 350 22.79 -12.48 22.63
CA GLY A 350 22.88 -13.95 22.57
C GLY A 350 23.46 -14.44 21.25
N HIS A 351 24.03 -15.64 21.26
CA HIS A 351 24.45 -16.31 20.03
C HIS A 351 23.30 -17.15 19.48
N GLN A 352 22.96 -16.94 18.21
CA GLN A 352 21.96 -17.70 17.46
C GLN A 352 22.64 -18.77 16.60
N GLU A 353 22.04 -19.96 16.55
CA GLU A 353 22.56 -21.08 15.75
C GLU A 353 21.79 -21.32 14.45
N ASP A 354 20.52 -20.89 14.36
CA ASP A 354 19.70 -21.02 13.16
C ASP A 354 19.77 -19.82 12.20
N ALA A 355 19.14 -19.93 11.03
CA ALA A 355 19.19 -18.92 9.97
C ALA A 355 17.93 -18.04 9.87
N TYR A 356 16.97 -18.16 10.78
CA TYR A 356 15.64 -17.54 10.60
C TYR A 356 15.17 -16.68 11.79
N LEU A 357 15.77 -16.82 12.97
CA LEU A 357 15.40 -16.07 14.17
C LEU A 357 16.16 -14.75 14.37
N CYS A 358 16.90 -14.27 13.37
CA CYS A 358 17.69 -13.04 13.50
C CYS A 358 16.83 -11.83 13.86
N ALA A 359 15.57 -11.77 13.40
CA ALA A 359 14.63 -10.74 13.80
C ALA A 359 14.28 -10.81 15.31
N ILE A 360 13.97 -12.00 15.83
CA ILE A 360 13.66 -12.20 17.26
C ILE A 360 14.88 -11.89 18.12
N ALA A 361 16.07 -12.38 17.73
CA ALA A 361 17.30 -12.14 18.46
C ALA A 361 17.66 -10.63 18.46
N MET A 362 17.49 -9.94 17.33
CA MET A 362 17.66 -8.49 17.24
C MET A 362 16.69 -7.74 18.16
N ILE A 363 15.41 -8.10 18.17
CA ILE A 363 14.41 -7.51 19.08
C ILE A 363 14.78 -7.76 20.54
N ASN A 364 15.25 -8.95 20.88
CA ASN A 364 15.72 -9.26 22.23
C ASN A 364 16.92 -8.38 22.66
N ILE A 365 17.87 -8.08 21.77
CA ILE A 365 18.96 -7.14 22.05
C ILE A 365 18.40 -5.75 22.42
N ILE A 366 17.39 -5.30 21.68
CA ILE A 366 16.74 -4.01 21.94
C ILE A 366 16.01 -4.04 23.29
N HIS A 367 15.28 -5.10 23.58
CA HIS A 367 14.61 -5.28 24.87
C HIS A 367 15.61 -5.32 26.03
N HIS A 368 16.74 -6.01 25.88
CA HIS A 368 17.78 -6.06 26.90
C HIS A 368 18.35 -4.67 27.17
N GLN A 369 18.69 -3.95 26.09
CA GLN A 369 19.27 -2.62 26.18
C GLN A 369 18.34 -1.59 26.83
N LEU A 370 17.03 -1.74 26.69
CA LEU A 370 16.04 -0.76 27.17
C LEU A 370 15.39 -1.15 28.50
N PHE A 371 15.19 -2.44 28.74
CA PHE A 371 14.35 -2.95 29.82
C PHE A 371 15.03 -4.05 30.65
N ASP A 372 16.33 -4.27 30.47
CA ASP A 372 17.12 -5.28 31.19
C ASP A 372 16.55 -6.71 31.07
N THR A 373 15.87 -7.03 29.96
CA THR A 373 15.36 -8.40 29.72
C THR A 373 16.51 -9.39 29.55
N PRO A 374 16.38 -10.65 29.99
CA PRO A 374 17.40 -11.67 29.74
C PRO A 374 17.77 -11.79 28.25
N LEU A 375 19.06 -11.97 27.98
CA LEU A 375 19.57 -12.12 26.62
C LEU A 375 19.15 -13.45 26.00
N PHE A 376 19.05 -13.43 24.67
CA PHE A 376 18.75 -14.58 23.85
C PHE A 376 19.68 -15.76 24.18
N MET A 377 19.09 -16.94 24.30
CA MET A 377 19.81 -18.21 24.35
C MET A 377 19.14 -19.15 23.35
N ASP A 378 19.92 -19.87 22.53
CA ASP A 378 19.35 -20.70 21.46
C ASP A 378 18.44 -21.82 22.03
N ASP A 379 18.73 -22.33 23.22
CA ASP A 379 17.88 -23.30 23.93
C ASP A 379 16.54 -22.70 24.44
N LYS A 380 16.41 -21.37 24.44
CA LYS A 380 15.21 -20.60 24.81
C LYS A 380 14.55 -19.89 23.64
N LYS A 381 14.98 -20.16 22.42
CA LYS A 381 14.54 -19.41 21.23
C LYS A 381 13.03 -19.51 20.95
N ASP A 382 12.44 -20.68 21.19
CA ASP A 382 11.00 -20.87 21.04
C ASP A 382 10.24 -20.03 22.07
N LEU A 383 10.73 -19.96 23.32
CA LEU A 383 10.13 -19.13 24.37
C LEU A 383 10.16 -17.65 23.98
N LEU A 384 11.30 -17.15 23.50
CA LEU A 384 11.44 -15.77 23.06
C LEU A 384 10.51 -15.46 21.88
N HIS A 385 10.41 -16.39 20.92
CA HIS A 385 9.49 -16.24 19.80
C HIS A 385 8.02 -16.14 20.29
N MET A 386 7.61 -16.96 21.25
CA MET A 386 6.28 -16.88 21.85
C MET A 386 6.06 -15.59 22.64
N GLN A 387 7.07 -15.12 23.36
CA GLN A 387 6.99 -13.88 24.14
C GLN A 387 6.72 -12.67 23.26
N GLU A 388 7.40 -12.57 22.10
CA GLU A 388 7.13 -11.49 21.14
C GLU A 388 5.70 -11.53 20.61
N LEU A 389 5.15 -12.71 20.35
CA LEU A 389 3.75 -12.85 19.97
C LEU A 389 2.80 -12.42 21.11
N ILE A 390 3.09 -12.82 22.35
CA ILE A 390 2.31 -12.47 23.54
C ILE A 390 2.25 -10.95 23.69
N PHE A 391 3.35 -10.24 23.46
CA PHE A 391 3.38 -8.77 23.52
C PHE A 391 2.45 -8.13 22.49
N LEU A 392 2.45 -8.63 21.25
CA LEU A 392 1.52 -8.17 20.22
C LEU A 392 0.06 -8.46 20.59
N LEU A 393 -0.21 -9.65 21.16
CA LEU A 393 -1.56 -10.03 21.60
C LEU A 393 -2.03 -9.19 22.80
N HIS A 394 -1.18 -8.91 23.78
CA HIS A 394 -1.51 -8.00 24.88
C HIS A 394 -1.86 -6.60 24.37
N GLY A 395 -1.10 -6.08 23.40
CA GLY A 395 -1.44 -4.84 22.72
C GLY A 395 -2.80 -4.87 22.02
N HIS A 396 -3.16 -6.01 21.41
CA HIS A 396 -4.47 -6.18 20.78
C HIS A 396 -5.64 -6.16 21.77
N PHE A 397 -5.46 -6.71 22.97
CA PHE A 397 -6.51 -6.79 24.00
C PHE A 397 -6.48 -5.65 25.01
N SER A 398 -5.49 -4.76 24.96
CA SER A 398 -5.46 -3.58 25.82
C SER A 398 -6.65 -2.66 25.53
N LYS A 399 -7.26 -2.11 26.58
CA LYS A 399 -8.49 -1.29 26.50
C LYS A 399 -8.24 0.20 26.25
N ASP A 400 -6.99 0.62 26.13
CA ASP A 400 -6.62 2.03 26.14
C ASP A 400 -6.86 2.78 24.81
N ASP A 401 -7.33 2.09 23.77
CA ASP A 401 -7.53 2.66 22.42
C ASP A 401 -8.99 3.00 22.05
N GLU A 402 -9.96 2.93 22.97
CA GLU A 402 -11.32 3.40 22.66
C GLU A 402 -11.46 4.95 22.62
N ASP A 403 -10.41 5.72 22.96
CA ASP A 403 -10.47 7.20 23.02
C ASP A 403 -9.32 7.96 22.29
N ASN A 404 -8.42 7.30 21.55
CA ASN A 404 -7.29 7.98 20.87
C ASN A 404 -7.38 8.02 19.32
N ASP A 405 -8.58 8.23 18.77
CA ASP A 405 -8.74 8.72 17.39
C ASP A 405 -8.56 10.25 17.35
N VAL A 406 -7.33 10.76 17.57
CA VAL A 406 -7.00 12.18 17.31
C VAL A 406 -5.58 12.36 16.75
N TYR A 407 -5.51 12.71 15.46
CA TYR A 407 -4.64 13.73 14.85
C TYR A 407 -3.27 14.01 15.50
N MET A 408 -2.20 13.57 14.84
CA MET A 408 -0.88 14.19 14.97
C MET A 408 -0.85 15.50 14.16
N SER A 409 -1.02 16.64 14.85
CA SER A 409 -0.65 17.97 14.34
C SER A 409 0.18 18.72 15.38
N ASP A 410 1.41 19.05 14.99
CA ASP A 410 2.27 20.18 15.32
C ASP A 410 2.37 20.81 16.73
N TYR A 411 3.62 21.10 17.08
CA TYR A 411 4.19 21.66 18.31
C TYR A 411 3.71 23.08 18.75
N SER A 412 3.35 23.20 20.05
CA SER A 412 3.82 24.13 21.14
C SER A 412 3.92 25.69 20.94
N PRO A 413 4.13 26.52 22.00
CA PRO A 413 3.57 26.56 23.38
C PRO A 413 3.19 28.00 23.88
N SER A 414 2.31 28.15 24.90
CA SER A 414 2.34 29.29 25.86
C SER A 414 1.33 29.18 27.02
N SER A 415 1.82 29.37 28.25
CA SER A 415 1.14 29.52 29.58
C SER A 415 0.11 30.69 29.66
N PRO A 416 -0.65 30.97 30.77
CA PRO A 416 -0.50 30.52 32.16
C PRO A 416 -1.78 30.14 32.97
N CYS A 417 -1.51 29.64 34.19
CA CYS A 417 -2.35 29.32 35.35
C CYS A 417 -3.75 29.93 35.49
N LEU A 418 -4.69 29.15 36.06
CA LEU A 418 -5.47 29.56 37.24
C LEU A 418 -6.09 28.35 37.98
N SER A 419 -6.05 28.49 39.30
CA SER A 419 -6.43 27.57 40.39
C SER A 419 -7.90 27.13 40.40
N HIS A 420 -8.18 25.95 40.97
CA HIS A 420 -9.07 25.87 42.14
C HIS A 420 -8.85 24.60 42.99
N THR A 421 -8.82 24.89 44.29
CA THR A 421 -8.61 24.10 45.49
C THR A 421 -9.69 23.04 45.74
N THR A 422 -9.31 21.86 46.24
CA THR A 422 -9.97 21.28 47.44
C THR A 422 -9.04 20.29 48.14
N SER A 423 -8.96 20.49 49.45
CA SER A 423 -8.22 19.80 50.51
C SER A 423 -8.58 18.33 50.72
N TYR A 424 -7.65 17.52 51.26
CA TYR A 424 -7.83 16.81 52.55
C TYR A 424 -6.50 16.14 53.05
N SER A 425 -5.98 16.70 54.15
CA SER A 425 -5.33 16.10 55.34
C SER A 425 -4.28 14.95 55.27
N HIS A 426 -3.02 15.29 55.66
CA HIS A 426 -2.14 14.75 56.75
C HIS A 426 -2.03 13.22 56.98
N SER A 427 -0.91 12.52 57.26
CA SER A 427 0.55 12.71 57.55
C SER A 427 1.11 11.27 57.86
N PRO A 428 2.38 10.98 58.29
CA PRO A 428 3.67 11.69 58.26
C PRO A 428 4.90 10.89 57.70
N SER A 429 5.89 11.67 57.24
CA SER A 429 7.37 11.53 57.28
C SER A 429 8.10 10.18 57.47
N LEU A 430 9.18 9.98 56.71
CA LEU A 430 10.55 9.76 57.22
C LEU A 430 11.59 9.90 56.09
N THR A 431 12.40 10.95 56.17
CA THR A 431 13.65 11.15 55.39
C THR A 431 14.87 10.79 56.25
N PRO A 432 15.98 10.35 55.63
CA PRO A 432 17.30 10.73 56.12
C PRO A 432 18.03 11.60 55.07
N SER A 433 18.42 12.79 55.54
CA SER A 433 19.31 13.77 54.92
C SER A 433 20.77 13.31 54.86
N LEU A 434 21.52 13.72 53.83
CA LEU A 434 22.99 13.97 53.85
C LEU A 434 23.45 14.60 52.50
N PRO A 435 24.64 15.24 52.41
CA PRO A 435 24.89 16.69 52.43
C PRO A 435 25.25 17.31 51.05
N PRO A 436 25.41 18.65 50.93
CA PRO A 436 25.50 19.32 49.64
C PRO A 436 26.91 19.27 49.05
N LEU A 437 27.06 18.83 47.80
CA LEU A 437 28.31 19.00 47.05
C LEU A 437 28.19 20.13 46.03
N GLN A 438 29.17 21.01 46.13
CA GLN A 438 29.31 22.27 45.43
C GLN A 438 29.46 22.12 43.92
N SER A 439 28.92 23.14 43.25
CA SER A 439 29.03 23.47 41.84
C SER A 439 30.43 23.31 41.24
N GLN A 440 30.54 22.48 40.21
CA GLN A 440 31.47 22.68 39.09
C GLN A 440 30.70 22.63 37.77
N ALA A 441 29.77 23.57 37.60
CA ALA A 441 29.19 23.90 36.31
C ALA A 441 30.04 25.03 35.70
N THR A 442 31.18 24.70 35.11
CA THR A 442 32.00 25.69 34.38
C THR A 442 32.84 25.04 33.29
N ALA A 443 32.20 24.40 32.30
CA ALA A 443 32.78 24.14 30.98
C ALA A 443 31.72 23.70 29.95
N LEU A 444 30.65 24.47 29.76
CA LEU A 444 29.71 24.30 28.62
C LEU A 444 28.90 25.59 28.41
N LYS A 445 29.61 26.69 28.18
CA LYS A 445 29.02 27.96 27.71
C LYS A 445 29.92 28.57 26.65
N SER A 446 29.86 28.02 25.44
CA SER A 446 30.14 28.73 24.17
C SER A 446 29.98 27.76 23.00
N LEU A 447 28.75 27.43 22.62
CA LEU A 447 28.45 27.05 21.24
C LEU A 447 27.49 28.10 20.70
N LYS A 448 28.02 28.93 19.80
CA LYS A 448 27.28 29.93 19.04
C LYS A 448 26.26 29.21 18.16
N SER A 449 25.08 29.81 17.97
CA SER A 449 24.04 29.27 17.08
C SER A 449 24.63 28.89 15.72
N CYS A 450 24.50 27.63 15.33
CA CYS A 450 24.96 27.16 14.03
C CYS A 450 24.16 27.84 12.90
N PRO A 451 24.81 28.30 11.82
CA PRO A 451 24.11 28.68 10.60
C PRO A 451 23.39 27.46 10.01
N LYS A 452 22.24 27.65 9.36
CA LYS A 452 21.53 26.60 8.61
C LYS A 452 22.44 26.08 7.49
N ILE A 453 23.12 24.96 7.72
CA ILE A 453 23.93 24.25 6.73
C ILE A 453 23.00 23.41 5.86
N THR A 454 23.20 23.42 4.55
CA THR A 454 22.54 22.51 3.61
C THR A 454 23.20 21.14 3.72
N LEU A 455 22.47 20.18 4.28
CA LEU A 455 22.95 18.84 4.62
C LEU A 455 23.04 17.94 3.36
N ASN A 456 24.15 17.23 3.15
CA ASN A 456 24.43 16.47 1.93
C ASN A 456 24.85 15.01 2.18
N TYR A 457 23.88 14.13 2.39
CA TYR A 457 24.07 12.74 2.79
C TYR A 457 24.58 11.72 1.70
N ARG A 458 25.12 12.15 0.54
CA ARG A 458 25.52 11.31 -0.64
C ARG A 458 26.70 10.29 -0.44
N VAL A 459 26.57 9.02 -0.83
CA VAL A 459 27.72 8.05 -0.89
C VAL A 459 28.07 7.59 -2.33
N SER A 460 29.31 7.14 -2.53
CA SER A 460 29.94 6.70 -3.79
C SER A 460 29.33 5.38 -4.34
N PRO A 461 29.23 5.17 -5.67
CA PRO A 461 28.45 4.08 -6.27
C PRO A 461 29.08 2.66 -6.27
N SER A 462 30.28 2.43 -5.74
CA SER A 462 31.07 1.21 -6.03
C SER A 462 30.89 -0.01 -5.10
N GLU A 463 29.92 -0.02 -4.17
CA GLU A 463 29.73 -1.08 -3.16
C GLU A 463 28.29 -1.64 -3.16
N PRO A 464 28.08 -2.95 -2.90
CA PRO A 464 26.75 -3.56 -2.86
C PRO A 464 25.86 -2.92 -1.78
N LYS A 465 24.64 -2.49 -2.16
CA LYS A 465 23.81 -1.58 -1.36
C LYS A 465 22.80 -2.30 -0.50
N THR A 466 23.08 -2.34 0.78
CA THR A 466 22.31 -3.10 1.75
C THR A 466 22.31 -2.38 3.10
N GLY A 467 21.48 -2.78 4.06
CA GLY A 467 21.44 -2.10 5.35
C GLY A 467 20.93 -0.64 5.27
N LEU A 468 21.64 0.28 5.89
CA LEU A 468 21.45 1.74 5.92
C LEU A 468 21.72 2.34 4.52
N LEU A 469 22.62 1.74 3.73
CA LEU A 469 22.94 2.19 2.36
C LEU A 469 21.76 2.21 1.41
N LYS A 470 20.70 1.45 1.69
CA LYS A 470 19.43 1.53 0.92
C LYS A 470 18.85 2.95 0.91
N HIS A 471 19.17 3.75 1.93
CA HIS A 471 18.60 5.08 2.14
C HIS A 471 19.55 6.24 1.82
N PHE A 472 20.86 6.02 1.64
CA PHE A 472 21.84 7.12 1.59
C PHE A 472 22.76 7.16 0.34
N GLY A 473 22.61 6.24 -0.63
CA GLY A 473 23.47 6.17 -1.83
C GLY A 473 22.85 6.72 -3.14
N ILE A 474 23.70 7.27 -4.02
CA ILE A 474 23.36 7.54 -5.43
C ILE A 474 23.26 6.21 -6.17
N VAL A 475 22.12 5.92 -6.78
CA VAL A 475 21.95 4.81 -7.71
C VAL A 475 22.60 5.16 -9.04
N SER A 476 23.72 4.51 -9.38
CA SER A 476 24.25 4.54 -10.75
C SER A 476 23.29 3.74 -11.64
N HIS A 477 23.11 4.19 -12.87
CA HIS A 477 22.15 3.59 -13.79
C HIS A 477 22.50 2.13 -14.13
N GLU A 478 23.78 1.77 -14.18
CA GLU A 478 24.24 0.41 -14.48
C GLU A 478 24.10 -0.54 -13.29
N ASP A 479 24.34 -0.08 -12.06
CA ASP A 479 24.16 -0.91 -10.85
C ASP A 479 22.67 -1.20 -10.56
N TYR A 480 21.80 -0.23 -10.86
CA TYR A 480 20.33 -0.44 -10.87
C TYR A 480 19.91 -1.52 -11.86
N LEU A 481 20.53 -1.55 -13.04
CA LEU A 481 20.25 -2.55 -14.08
C LEU A 481 20.84 -3.91 -13.73
N ALA A 482 21.99 -3.98 -13.06
CA ALA A 482 22.62 -5.21 -12.60
C ALA A 482 21.84 -5.86 -11.43
N ASP A 483 21.38 -5.07 -10.45
CA ASP A 483 20.49 -5.54 -9.38
C ASP A 483 19.13 -5.96 -9.95
N ILE A 484 18.58 -5.24 -10.93
CA ILE A 484 17.37 -5.67 -11.66
C ILE A 484 17.61 -6.98 -12.40
N HIS A 485 18.77 -7.19 -13.03
CA HIS A 485 19.08 -8.41 -13.78
C HIS A 485 19.34 -9.63 -12.87
N GLN A 486 19.99 -9.44 -11.71
CA GLN A 486 20.24 -10.49 -10.73
C GLN A 486 19.00 -10.80 -9.87
N CYS A 487 18.16 -9.79 -9.59
CA CYS A 487 16.78 -10.00 -9.13
C CYS A 487 15.97 -10.74 -10.19
N ASP A 488 15.93 -10.33 -11.46
CA ASP A 488 15.11 -10.95 -12.52
C ASP A 488 15.42 -12.44 -12.75
N LEU A 489 16.68 -12.87 -12.56
CA LEU A 489 17.05 -14.28 -12.64
C LEU A 489 16.56 -15.10 -11.42
N LYS A 490 16.55 -14.52 -10.21
CA LYS A 490 15.97 -15.12 -9.00
C LYS A 490 14.44 -14.94 -8.92
N HIS A 491 13.89 -13.99 -9.67
CA HIS A 491 12.48 -13.61 -9.67
C HIS A 491 11.68 -14.41 -10.72
N LYS A 492 12.28 -14.90 -11.81
CA LYS A 492 11.57 -15.76 -12.78
C LYS A 492 11.05 -17.09 -12.21
N ASP A 493 11.75 -17.68 -11.23
CA ASP A 493 11.28 -18.89 -10.53
C ASP A 493 10.35 -18.59 -9.32
N LYS A 494 10.44 -17.40 -8.71
CA LYS A 494 9.62 -16.97 -7.55
C LYS A 494 8.37 -16.13 -7.91
N GLN A 495 8.28 -15.56 -9.12
CA GLN A 495 7.19 -14.66 -9.52
C GLN A 495 5.86 -15.36 -9.80
N HIS A 496 5.86 -16.66 -10.10
CA HIS A 496 4.61 -17.37 -10.35
C HIS A 496 3.80 -17.57 -9.05
N ASP A 497 4.48 -17.80 -7.92
CA ASP A 497 3.84 -18.01 -6.61
C ASP A 497 3.58 -16.69 -5.84
N ILE A 498 4.44 -15.68 -5.99
CA ILE A 498 4.31 -14.39 -5.28
C ILE A 498 3.24 -13.47 -5.91
N LYS A 499 3.08 -13.46 -7.24
CA LYS A 499 1.99 -12.71 -7.89
C LYS A 499 0.61 -13.22 -7.47
N PHE A 500 0.52 -14.51 -7.23
CA PHE A 500 -0.70 -15.18 -6.80
C PHE A 500 -1.03 -14.87 -5.34
N SER A 501 -0.02 -14.91 -4.45
CA SER A 501 -0.20 -14.58 -3.03
C SER A 501 -0.49 -13.08 -2.78
N ARG A 502 0.10 -12.16 -3.55
CA ARG A 502 -0.22 -10.72 -3.48
C ARG A 502 -1.62 -10.39 -4.01
N ALA A 503 -2.04 -11.01 -5.11
CA ALA A 503 -3.40 -10.82 -5.64
C ALA A 503 -4.47 -11.34 -4.66
N LEU A 504 -4.17 -12.43 -3.94
CA LEU A 504 -5.03 -12.99 -2.89
C LEU A 504 -5.17 -12.04 -1.69
N LYS A 505 -4.05 -11.53 -1.17
CA LYS A 505 -4.03 -10.60 -0.03
C LYS A 505 -4.66 -9.24 -0.36
N ASP A 506 -4.50 -8.75 -1.59
CA ASP A 506 -5.15 -7.52 -2.06
C ASP A 506 -6.68 -7.70 -2.24
N ALA A 507 -7.12 -8.89 -2.62
CA ALA A 507 -8.55 -9.23 -2.70
C ALA A 507 -9.19 -9.38 -1.30
N GLU A 508 -8.49 -10.03 -0.36
CA GLU A 508 -8.89 -10.17 1.04
C GLU A 508 -8.97 -8.81 1.74
N HIS A 509 -7.97 -7.95 1.58
CA HIS A 509 -7.97 -6.60 2.15
C HIS A 509 -9.10 -5.72 1.57
N LYS A 510 -9.36 -5.80 0.26
CA LYS A 510 -10.48 -5.10 -0.38
C LYS A 510 -11.84 -5.62 0.06
N HIS A 511 -11.96 -6.90 0.43
CA HIS A 511 -13.19 -7.51 0.91
C HIS A 511 -13.47 -7.14 2.37
N GLN A 512 -12.47 -7.25 3.26
CA GLN A 512 -12.61 -6.92 4.68
C GLN A 512 -12.95 -5.43 4.89
N LYS A 513 -12.40 -4.54 4.05
CA LYS A 513 -12.75 -3.11 4.05
C LYS A 513 -14.23 -2.87 3.72
N ARG A 514 -14.81 -3.63 2.78
CA ARG A 514 -16.24 -3.53 2.43
C ARG A 514 -17.16 -4.01 3.56
N ILE A 515 -16.74 -5.02 4.32
CA ILE A 515 -17.49 -5.50 5.50
C ILE A 515 -17.51 -4.40 6.57
N ASN A 516 -16.35 -3.80 6.88
CA ASN A 516 -16.24 -2.74 7.88
C ASN A 516 -17.05 -1.49 7.50
N ASP A 517 -17.06 -1.12 6.22
CA ASP A 517 -17.85 0.01 5.72
C ASP A 517 -19.37 -0.28 5.79
N ARG A 518 -19.78 -1.53 5.55
CA ARG A 518 -21.18 -1.97 5.69
C ARG A 518 -21.66 -1.89 7.14
N ASP A 519 -20.81 -2.29 8.09
CA ASP A 519 -21.15 -2.28 9.52
C ASP A 519 -21.19 -0.84 10.06
N ARG A 520 -20.27 0.03 9.60
CA ARG A 520 -20.30 1.48 9.88
C ARG A 520 -21.57 2.14 9.33
N GLN A 521 -21.99 1.81 8.11
CA GLN A 521 -23.25 2.32 7.56
C GLN A 521 -24.48 1.79 8.29
N HIS A 522 -24.47 0.53 8.75
CA HIS A 522 -25.56 -0.03 9.55
C HIS A 522 -25.68 0.65 10.92
N ALA A 523 -24.56 0.88 11.61
CA ALA A 523 -24.53 1.61 12.88
C ALA A 523 -24.98 3.07 12.71
N HIS A 524 -24.56 3.73 11.62
CA HIS A 524 -24.97 5.09 11.30
C HIS A 524 -26.48 5.18 10.99
N ARG A 525 -27.03 4.20 10.26
CA ARG A 525 -28.47 4.13 9.99
C ARG A 525 -29.30 3.83 11.23
N ALA A 526 -28.80 3.00 12.16
CA ALA A 526 -29.44 2.75 13.44
C ALA A 526 -29.49 4.01 14.30
N ARG A 527 -28.36 4.72 14.45
CA ARG A 527 -28.30 6.02 15.15
C ARG A 527 -29.17 7.08 14.49
N ALA A 528 -29.21 7.15 13.16
CA ALA A 528 -30.08 8.07 12.43
C ALA A 528 -31.57 7.76 12.62
N LYS A 529 -31.93 6.50 12.87
CA LYS A 529 -33.31 6.08 13.16
C LYS A 529 -33.72 6.47 14.59
N GLU A 530 -32.81 6.31 15.56
CA GLU A 530 -32.98 6.79 16.94
C GLU A 530 -33.03 8.33 17.03
N LEU A 531 -32.19 9.02 16.24
CA LEU A 531 -32.19 10.48 16.11
C LEU A 531 -33.45 11.02 15.42
N LYS A 532 -34.01 10.31 14.43
CA LYS A 532 -35.30 10.67 13.83
C LYS A 532 -36.49 10.44 14.76
N GLN A 533 -36.39 9.48 15.67
CA GLN A 533 -37.41 9.21 16.68
C GLN A 533 -37.38 10.24 17.82
N SER A 534 -36.21 10.80 18.14
CA SER A 534 -36.06 11.91 19.09
C SER A 534 -36.25 13.30 18.45
N ALA A 535 -36.03 13.46 17.15
CA ALA A 535 -36.25 14.71 16.42
C ALA A 535 -37.73 15.02 16.10
N SER A 536 -38.67 14.07 16.27
CA SER A 536 -40.10 14.39 16.19
C SER A 536 -40.62 15.16 17.41
N GLU A 537 -39.80 15.36 18.45
CA GLU A 537 -40.20 16.04 19.69
C GLU A 537 -39.64 17.46 19.84
N ASN A 538 -38.68 17.91 19.02
CA ASN A 538 -38.16 19.28 19.12
C ASN A 538 -37.74 19.83 17.76
N ASN A 539 -38.55 20.72 17.18
CA ASN A 539 -38.12 21.50 16.03
C ASN A 539 -38.40 22.99 16.23
N THR A 540 -37.36 23.73 16.62
CA THR A 540 -37.27 25.16 16.35
C THR A 540 -35.79 25.54 16.15
N GLN A 541 -35.53 26.12 14.97
CA GLN A 541 -34.55 27.18 14.70
C GLN A 541 -33.15 26.87 14.10
N VAL A 542 -32.96 27.57 12.95
CA VAL A 542 -31.74 28.15 12.33
C VAL A 542 -30.97 27.33 11.27
N HIS A 543 -31.21 27.69 9.99
CA HIS A 543 -30.29 27.47 8.86
C HIS A 543 -29.88 28.82 8.26
N SER A 544 -28.57 29.08 8.19
CA SER A 544 -27.97 30.06 7.28
C SER A 544 -27.38 29.32 6.06
N LYS A 545 -27.72 29.80 4.86
CA LYS A 545 -27.26 29.31 3.55
C LYS A 545 -25.85 29.84 3.23
N SER A 546 -24.98 29.00 2.66
CA SER A 546 -23.76 29.42 1.94
C SER A 546 -23.98 29.42 0.42
N ASP A 547 -23.32 30.36 -0.27
CA ASP A 547 -23.48 30.66 -1.70
C ASP A 547 -22.80 29.62 -2.63
N PRO A 548 -23.45 29.15 -3.71
CA PRO A 548 -22.95 28.11 -4.61
C PRO A 548 -21.81 28.53 -5.56
N ASP A 549 -21.59 29.83 -5.79
CA ASP A 549 -20.60 30.32 -6.77
C ASP A 549 -19.13 30.14 -6.33
N THR A 550 -18.90 29.99 -5.02
CA THR A 550 -17.55 29.87 -4.44
C THR A 550 -16.95 28.47 -4.62
N SER A 551 -17.78 27.40 -4.67
CA SER A 551 -17.30 26.02 -4.80
C SER A 551 -16.87 25.68 -6.22
N ALA A 552 -17.57 26.21 -7.23
CA ALA A 552 -17.19 26.09 -8.64
C ALA A 552 -15.89 26.85 -8.96
N LEU A 553 -15.55 27.87 -8.18
CA LEU A 553 -14.31 28.64 -8.31
C LEU A 553 -13.09 27.83 -7.86
N GLN A 554 -13.24 26.94 -6.87
CA GLN A 554 -12.15 26.12 -6.34
C GLN A 554 -11.89 24.84 -7.15
N SER A 555 -12.89 24.30 -7.85
CA SER A 555 -12.77 23.01 -8.54
C SER A 555 -11.76 23.01 -9.70
N LYS A 556 -11.51 24.15 -10.35
CA LYS A 556 -10.50 24.22 -11.43
C LYS A 556 -9.04 24.21 -10.95
N PHE A 557 -8.81 24.47 -9.66
CA PHE A 557 -7.48 24.47 -9.05
C PHE A 557 -7.14 23.14 -8.36
N LEU A 558 -8.00 22.14 -8.52
CA LEU A 558 -7.78 20.77 -8.08
C LEU A 558 -7.61 19.89 -9.32
N VAL A 559 -6.43 19.28 -9.47
CA VAL A 559 -6.12 18.38 -10.59
C VAL A 559 -5.73 17.03 -10.02
N ASN A 560 -6.39 15.98 -10.49
CA ASN A 560 -5.93 14.62 -10.28
C ASN A 560 -5.14 14.16 -11.51
N ILE A 561 -4.02 13.48 -11.27
CA ILE A 561 -3.24 12.84 -12.32
C ILE A 561 -3.05 11.37 -12.00
N ASP A 562 -2.80 10.58 -13.04
CA ASP A 562 -2.44 9.19 -12.93
C ASP A 562 -1.59 8.74 -14.13
N GLN A 563 -0.84 7.67 -13.95
CA GLN A 563 0.02 7.08 -14.95
C GLN A 563 -0.46 5.69 -15.33
N THR A 564 -0.32 5.35 -16.60
CA THR A 564 -0.76 4.06 -17.11
C THR A 564 0.16 3.51 -18.16
N ASN A 565 0.39 2.20 -18.12
CA ASN A 565 1.13 1.51 -19.18
C ASN A 565 0.26 1.37 -20.43
N ILE A 566 0.81 1.76 -21.58
CA ILE A 566 0.25 1.54 -22.91
C ILE A 566 1.15 0.59 -23.67
N VAL A 567 0.59 -0.56 -24.04
CA VAL A 567 1.20 -1.51 -24.98
C VAL A 567 0.76 -1.09 -26.38
N TYR A 568 1.69 -0.87 -27.30
CA TYR A 568 1.36 -0.43 -28.66
C TYR A 568 1.60 -1.46 -29.76
N GLN A 569 2.14 -2.62 -29.40
CA GLN A 569 2.10 -3.81 -30.25
C GLN A 569 1.53 -4.98 -29.47
N PRO A 570 0.30 -5.46 -29.78
CA PRO A 570 -0.25 -6.62 -29.11
C PRO A 570 0.57 -7.86 -29.48
N ALA A 571 1.17 -8.50 -28.48
CA ALA A 571 1.78 -9.82 -28.64
C ALA A 571 0.66 -10.85 -28.87
N GLY A 572 0.49 -11.32 -30.11
CA GLY A 572 -0.39 -12.45 -30.38
C GLY A 572 0.16 -13.72 -29.71
N GLY A 573 -0.69 -14.51 -29.06
CA GLY A 573 -0.31 -15.86 -28.60
C GLY A 573 -0.17 -16.88 -29.73
N SER A 574 -0.29 -16.43 -30.99
CA SER A 574 -0.29 -17.27 -32.20
C SER A 574 0.24 -16.44 -33.36
N THR A 575 0.99 -17.09 -34.26
CA THR A 575 1.56 -16.49 -35.48
C THR A 575 1.39 -17.46 -36.65
N TYR A 576 1.44 -16.96 -37.89
CA TYR A 576 1.37 -17.78 -39.10
C TYR A 576 2.78 -18.14 -39.56
N LYS A 577 3.01 -19.43 -39.87
CA LYS A 577 4.25 -19.88 -40.51
C LYS A 577 4.00 -21.05 -41.43
N LEU A 578 4.90 -21.26 -42.38
CA LEU A 578 4.83 -22.36 -43.33
C LEU A 578 4.80 -23.71 -42.59
N ILE A 579 3.88 -24.59 -42.99
CA ILE A 579 3.74 -25.95 -42.45
C ILE A 579 5.09 -26.68 -42.58
N GLY A 580 5.61 -27.20 -41.46
CA GLY A 580 6.91 -27.88 -41.39
C GLY A 580 8.07 -27.02 -40.85
N SER A 581 7.82 -25.76 -40.49
CA SER A 581 8.83 -24.89 -39.87
C SER A 581 9.27 -25.40 -38.50
N LYS A 582 10.59 -25.55 -38.29
CA LYS A 582 11.18 -26.08 -37.04
C LYS A 582 11.28 -25.06 -35.90
N GLN A 583 11.24 -23.77 -36.24
CA GLN A 583 11.31 -22.67 -35.28
C GLN A 583 10.31 -21.59 -35.70
N VAL A 584 9.42 -21.23 -34.80
CA VAL A 584 8.36 -20.25 -35.02
C VAL A 584 8.61 -19.08 -34.06
N ALA A 585 9.12 -17.97 -34.58
CA ALA A 585 9.30 -16.75 -33.79
C ALA A 585 7.95 -16.04 -33.70
N ILE A 586 7.56 -15.62 -32.50
CA ILE A 586 6.34 -14.83 -32.28
C ILE A 586 6.76 -13.37 -32.18
N VAL A 587 6.46 -12.59 -33.22
CA VAL A 587 6.72 -11.15 -33.25
C VAL A 587 5.97 -10.48 -32.11
N GLY A 588 6.66 -9.67 -31.30
CA GLY A 588 6.10 -8.96 -30.15
C GLY A 588 6.06 -9.72 -28.82
N GLN A 589 6.45 -11.01 -28.77
CA GLN A 589 6.51 -11.74 -27.49
C GLN A 589 7.81 -11.49 -26.72
N GLU A 590 8.92 -11.27 -27.43
CA GLU A 590 10.24 -11.01 -26.84
C GLU A 590 10.56 -9.50 -26.72
N GLU A 591 10.01 -8.66 -27.62
CA GLU A 591 10.15 -7.19 -27.60
C GLU A 591 8.86 -6.54 -27.10
N LYS A 592 8.83 -6.16 -25.82
CA LYS A 592 7.72 -5.38 -25.25
C LYS A 592 7.82 -3.93 -25.71
N CYS A 593 7.01 -3.59 -26.70
CA CYS A 593 6.81 -2.23 -27.20
C CYS A 593 5.78 -1.49 -26.33
N VAL A 594 6.26 -0.72 -25.34
CA VAL A 594 5.43 -0.10 -24.28
C VAL A 594 5.88 1.32 -23.95
N CYS A 595 4.93 2.18 -23.60
CA CYS A 595 5.19 3.52 -23.05
C CYS A 595 4.34 3.76 -21.79
N THR A 596 4.70 4.75 -20.98
CA THR A 596 3.85 5.25 -19.89
C THR A 596 3.12 6.49 -20.35
N LEU A 597 1.79 6.47 -20.28
CA LEU A 597 0.92 7.60 -20.54
C LEU A 597 0.48 8.21 -19.21
N LEU A 598 0.77 9.48 -19.01
CA LEU A 598 0.31 10.25 -17.85
C LEU A 598 -0.87 11.13 -18.27
N THR A 599 -1.98 10.95 -17.57
CA THR A 599 -3.24 11.65 -17.77
C THR A 599 -3.54 12.57 -16.60
N GLY A 600 -4.10 13.75 -16.84
CA GLY A 600 -4.55 14.65 -15.79
C GLY A 600 -5.93 15.23 -16.08
N ILE A 601 -6.75 15.39 -15.05
CA ILE A 601 -8.08 16.01 -15.15
C ILE A 601 -8.31 16.98 -13.98
N SER A 602 -8.85 18.17 -14.28
CA SER A 602 -9.28 19.11 -13.25
C SER A 602 -10.62 18.68 -12.64
N ALA A 603 -10.90 19.06 -11.39
CA ALA A 603 -12.23 18.81 -10.80
C ALA A 603 -13.33 19.60 -11.52
N GLY A 604 -12.96 20.66 -12.26
CA GLY A 604 -13.83 21.36 -13.20
C GLY A 604 -14.09 20.62 -14.53
N GLY A 605 -13.57 19.41 -14.71
CA GLY A 605 -13.77 18.58 -15.91
C GLY A 605 -12.85 18.91 -17.09
N ASP A 606 -11.86 19.78 -16.91
CA ASP A 606 -10.88 20.10 -17.95
C ASP A 606 -9.84 18.96 -18.05
N LEU A 607 -9.74 18.29 -19.21
CA LEU A 607 -8.68 17.31 -19.48
C LEU A 607 -7.36 18.04 -19.80
N LEU A 608 -6.28 17.64 -19.15
CA LEU A 608 -4.95 18.19 -19.42
C LEU A 608 -4.29 17.46 -20.60
N PRO A 609 -3.38 18.11 -21.35
CA PRO A 609 -2.56 17.46 -22.37
C PRO A 609 -1.83 16.21 -21.85
N PHE A 610 -1.64 15.23 -22.73
CA PHE A 610 -0.97 13.99 -22.38
C PHE A 610 0.55 14.16 -22.30
N HIS A 611 1.15 13.47 -21.33
CA HIS A 611 2.59 13.32 -21.21
C HIS A 611 2.96 11.85 -21.37
N ILE A 612 3.71 11.55 -22.43
CA ILE A 612 4.01 10.19 -22.86
C ILE A 612 5.50 9.92 -22.69
N VAL A 613 5.83 8.95 -21.85
CA VAL A 613 7.18 8.54 -21.51
C VAL A 613 7.55 7.25 -22.24
N TYR A 614 8.56 7.34 -23.11
CA TYR A 614 9.16 6.20 -23.82
C TYR A 614 10.43 5.73 -23.13
N ASP A 615 10.79 4.47 -23.31
CA ASP A 615 12.08 3.94 -22.86
C ASP A 615 13.24 4.44 -23.74
N GLY A 616 14.42 4.56 -23.14
CA GLY A 616 15.66 4.93 -23.80
C GLY A 616 16.17 6.33 -23.46
N LYS A 617 17.28 6.71 -24.13
CA LYS A 617 18.19 7.79 -23.70
C LYS A 617 18.32 8.92 -24.71
N SER A 618 17.58 8.87 -25.81
CA SER A 618 17.71 9.86 -26.88
C SER A 618 16.39 10.11 -27.59
N LYS A 619 16.32 11.21 -28.35
CA LYS A 619 15.18 11.55 -29.19
C LYS A 619 14.79 10.47 -30.21
N TRP A 620 15.69 9.54 -30.52
CA TRP A 620 15.41 8.41 -31.41
C TRP A 620 14.46 7.37 -30.80
N SER A 621 14.26 7.42 -29.47
CA SER A 621 13.26 6.63 -28.76
C SER A 621 11.83 7.19 -28.91
N LEU A 622 11.69 8.43 -29.37
CA LEU A 622 10.41 9.11 -29.49
C LEU A 622 9.77 8.81 -30.86
N PRO A 623 8.45 9.01 -30.99
CA PRO A 623 7.80 9.00 -32.30
C PRO A 623 8.51 9.93 -33.29
N SER A 624 8.61 9.47 -34.53
CA SER A 624 9.15 10.26 -35.63
C SER A 624 8.34 11.55 -35.80
N SER A 625 8.99 12.66 -36.10
CA SER A 625 8.29 13.91 -36.45
C SER A 625 7.45 13.77 -37.74
N ASN A 626 7.69 12.73 -38.53
CA ASN A 626 6.90 12.42 -39.73
C ASN A 626 5.75 11.44 -39.43
N ALA A 627 5.55 11.04 -38.17
CA ALA A 627 4.50 10.11 -37.80
C ALA A 627 3.12 10.76 -38.08
N PRO A 628 2.13 9.99 -38.55
CA PRO A 628 0.78 10.51 -38.74
C PRO A 628 0.23 11.13 -37.45
N SER A 629 -0.35 12.31 -37.58
CA SER A 629 -0.91 13.10 -36.48
C SER A 629 0.07 13.62 -35.43
N TYR A 630 1.37 13.68 -35.75
CA TYR A 630 2.39 14.25 -34.85
C TYR A 630 2.18 15.75 -34.66
N ASP A 631 1.92 16.50 -35.74
CA ASP A 631 1.68 17.94 -35.68
C ASP A 631 0.42 18.26 -34.86
N GLU A 632 -0.67 17.50 -35.05
CA GLU A 632 -1.91 17.64 -34.28
C GLU A 632 -1.69 17.34 -32.79
N ALA A 633 -0.86 16.36 -32.45
CA ALA A 633 -0.49 16.08 -31.06
C ALA A 633 0.29 17.26 -30.44
N LEU A 634 1.18 17.89 -31.21
CA LEU A 634 1.89 19.10 -30.76
C LEU A 634 0.95 20.31 -30.62
N ASP A 635 -0.02 20.49 -31.53
CA ASP A 635 -1.04 21.53 -31.44
C ASP A 635 -1.93 21.36 -30.19
N MET A 636 -2.11 20.12 -29.73
CA MET A 636 -2.79 19.79 -28.46
C MET A 636 -1.86 19.85 -27.23
N ASN A 637 -0.62 20.32 -27.40
CA ASN A 637 0.40 20.41 -26.36
C ASN A 637 0.77 19.06 -25.72
N PHE A 638 0.65 17.95 -26.45
CA PHE A 638 1.15 16.67 -25.95
C PHE A 638 2.67 16.70 -25.83
N GLN A 639 3.17 16.05 -24.78
CA GLN A 639 4.60 15.98 -24.53
C GLN A 639 5.10 14.56 -24.70
N PHE A 640 5.98 14.37 -25.68
CA PHE A 640 6.73 13.14 -25.88
C PHE A 640 8.10 13.28 -25.22
N VAL A 641 8.38 12.42 -24.23
CA VAL A 641 9.67 12.39 -23.54
C VAL A 641 10.19 10.97 -23.45
N PHE A 642 11.50 10.81 -23.37
CA PHE A 642 12.12 9.53 -23.07
C PHE A 642 12.56 9.55 -21.60
N SER A 643 12.43 8.40 -20.93
CA SER A 643 12.68 8.23 -19.50
C SER A 643 14.12 8.49 -19.09
N ASN A 644 15.04 8.43 -20.07
CA ASN A 644 16.49 8.38 -19.87
C ASN A 644 16.94 7.12 -19.11
N THR A 645 16.14 6.06 -19.17
CA THR A 645 16.40 4.74 -18.59
C THR A 645 16.08 3.65 -19.61
N ASP A 646 16.42 2.40 -19.31
CA ASP A 646 16.03 1.25 -20.13
C ASP A 646 14.61 0.75 -19.79
N THR A 647 13.81 1.60 -19.14
CA THR A 647 12.40 1.36 -18.81
C THR A 647 11.55 2.54 -19.29
N TYR A 648 10.25 2.33 -19.49
CA TYR A 648 9.33 3.36 -19.98
C TYR A 648 8.60 4.10 -18.85
N TRP A 649 8.94 3.83 -17.58
CA TRP A 649 8.31 4.45 -16.43
C TRP A 649 8.73 5.92 -16.26
N ALA A 650 7.83 6.73 -15.71
CA ALA A 650 8.19 8.11 -15.38
C ALA A 650 9.33 8.15 -14.36
N THR A 651 10.17 9.16 -14.46
CA THR A 651 11.26 9.43 -13.52
C THR A 651 11.01 10.77 -12.84
N PHE A 652 11.82 11.09 -11.83
CA PHE A 652 11.80 12.43 -11.24
C PHE A 652 11.89 13.53 -12.32
N GLN A 653 12.77 13.36 -13.31
CA GLN A 653 12.97 14.36 -14.36
C GLN A 653 11.77 14.49 -15.29
N THR A 654 11.14 13.39 -15.70
CA THR A 654 9.94 13.45 -16.56
C THR A 654 8.75 14.02 -15.78
N MET A 655 8.62 13.73 -14.49
CA MET A 655 7.61 14.35 -13.63
C MET A 655 7.81 15.86 -13.47
N CYS A 656 9.04 16.33 -13.28
CA CYS A 656 9.32 17.78 -13.28
C CYS A 656 8.95 18.41 -14.63
N THR A 657 9.24 17.72 -15.73
CA THR A 657 8.89 18.17 -17.09
C THR A 657 7.37 18.28 -17.27
N TYR A 658 6.62 17.28 -16.81
CA TYR A 658 5.16 17.30 -16.77
C TYR A 658 4.63 18.49 -15.95
N VAL A 659 5.16 18.69 -14.75
CA VAL A 659 4.71 19.77 -13.86
C VAL A 659 4.92 21.13 -14.52
N ILE A 660 6.11 21.40 -15.05
CA ILE A 660 6.43 22.68 -15.69
C ILE A 660 5.56 22.90 -16.92
N GLY A 661 5.60 21.95 -17.85
CA GLY A 661 5.10 22.17 -19.19
C GLY A 661 3.60 21.95 -19.34
N ILE A 662 2.97 21.19 -18.46
CA ILE A 662 1.54 20.89 -18.54
C ILE A 662 0.80 21.46 -17.33
N LEU A 663 1.13 21.01 -16.12
CA LEU A 663 0.33 21.29 -14.93
C LEU A 663 0.37 22.79 -14.53
N VAL A 664 1.57 23.36 -14.40
CA VAL A 664 1.75 24.78 -14.04
C VAL A 664 1.22 25.67 -15.14
N SER A 665 1.49 25.34 -16.41
CA SER A 665 1.00 26.10 -17.56
C SER A 665 -0.54 26.15 -17.56
N PHE A 666 -1.20 25.01 -17.35
CA PHE A 666 -2.65 24.92 -17.19
C PHE A 666 -3.16 25.80 -16.04
N TRP A 667 -2.58 25.69 -14.85
CA TRP A 667 -3.06 26.49 -13.71
C TRP A 667 -2.81 27.98 -13.89
N MET A 668 -1.70 28.39 -14.50
CA MET A 668 -1.44 29.81 -14.78
C MET A 668 -2.46 30.39 -15.76
N GLU A 669 -2.81 29.65 -16.81
CA GLU A 669 -3.87 30.03 -17.74
C GLU A 669 -5.22 30.16 -17.02
N LYS A 670 -5.61 29.18 -16.19
CA LYS A 670 -6.86 29.25 -15.42
C LYS A 670 -6.85 30.38 -14.40
N LYS A 671 -5.72 30.66 -13.74
CA LYS A 671 -5.57 31.80 -12.82
C LYS A 671 -5.79 33.12 -13.54
N GLN A 672 -5.17 33.29 -14.70
CA GLN A 672 -5.32 34.48 -15.54
C GLN A 672 -6.76 34.66 -16.06
N GLN A 673 -7.38 33.60 -16.59
CA GLN A 673 -8.77 33.62 -17.08
C GLN A 673 -9.77 34.01 -15.99
N ARG A 674 -9.48 33.64 -14.74
CA ARG A 674 -10.35 33.91 -13.59
C ARG A 674 -9.99 35.19 -12.82
N GLY A 675 -8.90 35.86 -13.19
CA GLY A 675 -8.43 37.06 -12.49
C GLY A 675 -8.06 36.82 -11.02
N VAL A 676 -7.67 35.60 -10.65
CA VAL A 676 -7.23 35.27 -9.28
C VAL A 676 -5.73 35.48 -9.12
N SER A 677 -5.26 35.55 -7.87
CA SER A 677 -3.84 35.72 -7.56
C SER A 677 -3.00 34.61 -8.17
N LEU A 678 -1.79 34.94 -8.64
CA LEU A 678 -0.81 33.95 -9.10
C LEU A 678 -0.39 33.00 -7.97
N ASP A 679 -0.45 33.46 -6.72
CA ASP A 679 -0.17 32.67 -5.52
C ASP A 679 -1.36 31.84 -5.03
N GLN A 680 -2.48 31.82 -5.78
CA GLN A 680 -3.66 31.02 -5.43
C GLN A 680 -3.25 29.55 -5.23
N PRO A 681 -3.52 28.97 -4.03
CA PRO A 681 -3.25 27.56 -3.76
C PRO A 681 -3.97 26.65 -4.75
N CYS A 682 -3.26 25.63 -5.23
CA CYS A 682 -3.74 24.58 -6.12
C CYS A 682 -3.43 23.23 -5.50
N ILE A 683 -4.26 22.22 -5.76
CA ILE A 683 -4.12 20.87 -5.22
C ILE A 683 -3.81 19.91 -6.35
N LEU A 684 -2.68 19.20 -6.22
CA LEU A 684 -2.30 18.09 -7.08
C LEU A 684 -2.60 16.78 -6.36
N GLN A 685 -3.61 16.04 -6.83
CA GLN A 685 -3.96 14.74 -6.28
C GLN A 685 -3.21 13.61 -6.99
N LEU A 686 -2.47 12.80 -6.22
CA LEU A 686 -1.53 11.77 -6.69
C LEU A 686 -1.80 10.42 -6.00
N ASP A 687 -1.40 9.32 -6.61
CA ASP A 687 -1.27 8.04 -5.90
C ASP A 687 0.04 7.97 -5.09
N CYS A 688 0.13 7.00 -4.17
CA CYS A 688 1.33 6.76 -3.38
C CYS A 688 2.43 6.01 -4.16
N TRP A 689 2.66 6.38 -5.44
CA TRP A 689 3.72 5.78 -6.25
C TRP A 689 5.11 6.34 -5.90
N VAL A 690 6.16 5.52 -6.09
CA VAL A 690 7.51 5.79 -5.57
C VAL A 690 8.09 7.14 -6.01
N VAL A 691 7.85 7.57 -7.26
CA VAL A 691 8.34 8.88 -7.75
C VAL A 691 7.51 10.02 -7.17
N HIS A 692 6.19 9.88 -7.07
CA HIS A 692 5.29 10.89 -6.48
C HIS A 692 5.58 11.10 -4.99
N CYS A 693 5.81 10.01 -4.26
CA CYS A 693 6.21 10.02 -2.86
C CYS A 693 7.67 10.40 -2.65
N SER A 694 8.49 10.43 -3.70
CA SER A 694 9.92 10.72 -3.58
C SER A 694 10.13 12.11 -2.98
N ILE A 695 11.11 12.19 -2.09
CA ILE A 695 11.48 13.45 -1.45
C ILE A 695 12.04 14.42 -2.48
N ALA A 696 12.80 13.92 -3.47
CA ALA A 696 13.30 14.72 -4.57
C ALA A 696 12.17 15.47 -5.28
N PHE A 697 11.08 14.78 -5.64
CA PHE A 697 9.94 15.38 -6.30
C PHE A 697 9.21 16.39 -5.42
N ARG A 698 8.89 16.02 -4.17
CA ARG A 698 8.16 16.89 -3.24
C ARG A 698 8.95 18.15 -2.86
N THR A 699 10.23 17.99 -2.50
CA THR A 699 11.11 19.14 -2.19
C THR A 699 11.30 20.05 -3.39
N TRP A 700 11.42 19.50 -4.61
CA TRP A 700 11.49 20.31 -5.81
C TRP A 700 10.19 21.08 -6.04
N LEU A 701 9.03 20.44 -5.82
CA LEU A 701 7.73 21.10 -5.96
C LEU A 701 7.57 22.24 -4.94
N ASP A 702 7.88 22.00 -3.67
CA ASP A 702 7.81 23.00 -2.61
C ASP A 702 8.75 24.20 -2.87
N ALA A 703 9.95 23.94 -3.40
CA ALA A 703 10.94 24.98 -3.67
C ALA A 703 10.59 25.86 -4.89
N ASN A 704 9.96 25.28 -5.92
CA ASN A 704 9.69 25.97 -7.18
C ASN A 704 8.24 26.47 -7.30
N TYR A 705 7.30 25.79 -6.63
CA TYR A 705 5.86 25.99 -6.74
C TYR A 705 5.16 25.72 -5.40
N ASN A 706 5.54 26.47 -4.35
CA ASN A 706 4.99 26.34 -2.99
C ASN A 706 3.46 26.51 -2.87
N TRP A 707 2.80 27.04 -3.90
CA TRP A 707 1.36 27.16 -4.03
C TRP A 707 0.69 25.88 -4.57
N ILE A 708 1.46 24.84 -4.91
CA ILE A 708 0.95 23.51 -5.27
C ILE A 708 1.04 22.61 -4.04
N HIS A 709 -0.10 22.10 -3.60
CA HIS A 709 -0.19 21.17 -2.49
C HIS A 709 -0.47 19.75 -3.00
N CYS A 710 0.42 18.81 -2.69
CA CYS A 710 0.18 17.41 -2.99
C CYS A 710 -0.85 16.81 -2.04
N HIS A 711 -1.86 16.15 -2.59
CA HIS A 711 -2.85 15.37 -1.86
C HIS A 711 -2.78 13.91 -2.29
N PHE A 712 -2.26 13.04 -1.42
CA PHE A 712 -2.09 11.64 -1.77
C PHE A 712 -3.38 10.84 -1.56
N VAL A 713 -3.76 10.09 -2.59
CA VAL A 713 -4.77 9.04 -2.47
C VAL A 713 -4.19 7.96 -1.55
N PRO A 714 -4.90 7.54 -0.49
CA PRO A 714 -4.41 6.53 0.43
C PRO A 714 -3.91 5.28 -0.29
N ALA A 715 -2.79 4.72 0.17
CA ALA A 715 -2.20 3.53 -0.45
C ALA A 715 -3.23 2.40 -0.56
N GLY A 716 -3.22 1.70 -1.69
CA GLY A 716 -4.18 0.62 -1.98
C GLY A 716 -5.60 1.08 -2.34
N THR A 717 -5.86 2.40 -2.42
CA THR A 717 -7.20 2.93 -2.75
C THR A 717 -7.30 3.59 -4.13
N THR A 718 -6.25 3.51 -4.96
CA THR A 718 -6.23 4.08 -6.33
C THR A 718 -7.47 3.70 -7.15
N GLY A 719 -7.79 2.40 -7.23
CA GLY A 719 -8.96 1.89 -7.98
C GLY A 719 -10.34 2.19 -7.41
N VAL A 720 -10.44 3.08 -6.40
CA VAL A 720 -11.70 3.53 -5.82
C VAL A 720 -11.72 5.05 -5.63
N ALA A 721 -10.60 5.63 -5.22
CA ALA A 721 -10.49 7.02 -4.77
C ALA A 721 -9.67 7.92 -5.71
N GLN A 722 -9.11 7.38 -6.80
CA GLN A 722 -8.39 8.18 -7.80
C GLN A 722 -9.26 8.40 -9.05
N PRO A 723 -9.73 9.64 -9.30
CA PRO A 723 -10.59 9.96 -10.45
C PRO A 723 -10.05 9.50 -11.81
N CYS A 724 -8.75 9.69 -12.07
CA CYS A 724 -8.12 9.28 -13.31
C CYS A 724 -8.12 7.75 -13.46
N ASP A 725 -7.84 6.97 -12.41
CA ASP A 725 -7.85 5.50 -12.48
C ASP A 725 -9.28 4.96 -12.71
N VAL A 726 -10.24 5.46 -11.92
CA VAL A 726 -11.62 4.97 -11.92
C VAL A 726 -12.39 5.39 -13.17
N GLY A 727 -12.21 6.64 -13.62
CA GLY A 727 -13.06 7.25 -14.65
C GLY A 727 -12.40 7.46 -16.01
N ILE A 728 -11.08 7.59 -16.08
CA ILE A 728 -10.38 8.04 -17.31
C ILE A 728 -9.54 6.94 -17.93
N GLN A 729 -8.74 6.22 -17.14
CA GLN A 729 -7.78 5.26 -17.67
C GLN A 729 -8.44 4.06 -18.35
N HIS A 730 -9.56 3.57 -17.82
CA HIS A 730 -10.27 2.44 -18.41
C HIS A 730 -10.79 2.73 -19.83
N PRO A 731 -11.62 3.77 -20.07
CA PRO A 731 -12.10 4.09 -21.42
C PRO A 731 -10.94 4.45 -22.35
N LEU A 732 -9.91 5.17 -21.85
CA LEU A 732 -8.73 5.52 -22.63
C LEU A 732 -7.97 4.28 -23.11
N LYS A 733 -7.71 3.30 -22.24
CA LYS A 733 -7.05 2.04 -22.62
C LYS A 733 -7.86 1.25 -23.64
N LEU A 734 -9.19 1.23 -23.49
CA LEU A 734 -10.07 0.52 -24.42
C LEU A 734 -10.01 1.16 -25.80
N ALA A 735 -10.18 2.48 -25.89
CA ALA A 735 -10.13 3.23 -27.15
C ALA A 735 -8.76 3.09 -27.84
N ILE A 736 -7.66 3.16 -27.07
CA ILE A 736 -6.31 2.93 -27.61
C ILE A 736 -6.20 1.51 -28.21
N LYS A 737 -6.72 0.50 -27.52
CA LYS A 737 -6.67 -0.90 -27.97
C LYS A 737 -7.50 -1.13 -29.23
N GLU A 738 -8.68 -0.53 -29.32
CA GLU A 738 -9.54 -0.60 -30.50
C GLU A 738 -8.89 0.05 -31.72
N LEU A 739 -8.30 1.23 -31.55
CA LEU A 739 -7.62 1.95 -32.62
C LEU A 739 -6.36 1.22 -33.08
N GLN A 740 -5.57 0.67 -32.15
CA GLN A 740 -4.43 -0.19 -32.49
C GLN A 740 -4.85 -1.44 -33.28
N HIS A 741 -5.96 -2.08 -32.89
CA HIS A 741 -6.47 -3.23 -33.62
C HIS A 741 -6.90 -2.85 -35.03
N SER A 742 -7.63 -1.74 -35.18
CA SER A 742 -8.03 -1.17 -36.48
C SER A 742 -6.82 -0.88 -37.37
N ASP A 743 -5.76 -0.29 -36.81
CA ASP A 743 -4.52 0.02 -37.51
C ASP A 743 -3.81 -1.22 -38.03
N ILE A 744 -3.69 -2.26 -37.20
CA ILE A 744 -3.08 -3.54 -37.57
C ILE A 744 -3.89 -4.22 -38.70
N VAL A 745 -5.22 -4.20 -38.60
CA VAL A 745 -6.09 -4.74 -39.64
C VAL A 745 -5.90 -3.98 -40.95
N SER A 746 -5.92 -2.65 -40.91
CA SER A 746 -5.73 -1.79 -42.09
C SER A 746 -4.36 -2.02 -42.76
N GLU A 747 -3.30 -2.13 -41.97
CA GLU A 747 -1.96 -2.42 -42.45
C GLU A 747 -1.89 -3.82 -43.09
N THR A 748 -2.41 -4.83 -42.40
CA THR A 748 -2.44 -6.22 -42.89
C THR A 748 -3.19 -6.30 -44.21
N VAL A 749 -4.37 -5.68 -44.30
CA VAL A 749 -5.19 -5.64 -45.53
C VAL A 749 -4.44 -4.93 -46.66
N SER A 750 -3.77 -3.82 -46.37
CA SER A 750 -2.99 -3.08 -47.37
C SER A 750 -1.79 -3.88 -47.89
N GLN A 751 -1.09 -4.59 -47.00
CA GLN A 751 0.03 -5.45 -47.35
C GLN A 751 -0.41 -6.67 -48.18
N LEU A 752 -1.54 -7.29 -47.83
CA LEU A 752 -2.16 -8.37 -48.62
C LEU A 752 -2.60 -7.87 -50.00
N ALA A 753 -3.22 -6.68 -50.08
CA ALA A 753 -3.63 -6.07 -51.34
C ALA A 753 -2.43 -5.72 -52.25
N ALA A 754 -1.28 -5.39 -51.66
CA ALA A 754 -0.01 -5.19 -52.37
C ALA A 754 0.66 -6.50 -52.82
N GLY A 755 0.03 -7.65 -52.59
CA GLY A 755 0.51 -8.95 -53.04
C GLY A 755 1.57 -9.59 -52.14
N LYS A 756 1.80 -9.08 -50.92
CA LYS A 756 2.64 -9.77 -49.95
C LYS A 756 1.95 -11.06 -49.48
N ILE A 757 2.73 -12.12 -49.35
CA ILE A 757 2.20 -13.39 -48.85
C ILE A 757 2.01 -13.31 -47.32
N PRO A 758 1.00 -13.98 -46.75
CA PRO A 758 0.70 -13.89 -45.30
C PRO A 758 1.83 -14.29 -44.35
N GLY A 759 2.88 -14.97 -44.82
CA GLY A 759 4.05 -15.31 -43.99
C GLY A 759 5.08 -14.19 -43.86
N ASP A 760 4.97 -13.14 -44.69
CA ASP A 760 5.86 -11.97 -44.72
C ASP A 760 5.20 -10.72 -44.10
N ILE A 761 3.98 -10.87 -43.56
CA ILE A 761 3.17 -9.87 -42.85
C ILE A 761 3.06 -10.33 -41.40
#